data_AF-A0AAD6A403-F1
#
_entry.id   AF-A0AAD6A403-F1
#
_cell.length_a   1.000
_cell.length_b   1.000
_cell.length_c   1.000
_cell.angle_alpha   90.00
_cell.angle_beta   90.00
_cell.angle_gamma   90.00
#
_symmetry.space_group_name_H-M   'P 1'
#
loop_
_entity.id
_entity.type
_entity.pdbx_description
1 polymer ?
#
loop_
_entity_poly.entity_id
_entity_poly.type
_entity_poly.pdbx_seq_one_letter_code
_entity_poly.pdbx_strand_id
1 'polypeptide(L)'
;MSSSEAEMEQQKEKTEEKGKGEKEGLIGKVKDLIHDIGEKREARHERKEEKKEEEKDNEKNEKEKGTDKEGEKEGIIDKVKVFFHDIGEKIEGAIGFGKPEADVTGVHIRHISLHKAELVVDVKITNPNPIPIPLVDIDYSIESDGRKLVSGLVPDKGTIHAHGFETINIPIVLIYDDIKSTYHDIKPGSIIPYKVRVALLVDVPIIGRITIPLEKTGEIPIPYKPDVDVEAIKFQKFSFEETSADVHLKLENKNDFDLALNALEYEVWLTSVSVGSGQLTETRKIEKQGVSKITIPISFRPKEFGSAMWEIIRGRGTGYSIKGNIDVDTPFGNMKLPISKEGGTTKLKKQEDEQDDVEDSCKLQAIGQTNKPPASYKLELEYASALYSFLTSASLLPLSPPSLSLSLSLSLVSSTHHNTTQPLSFAMDEEYDVIVLGTGLKECILSGLLSVDGLKVLHMDRNDYYGGESTSLNLIQLWKRFRGDDKPPAHLGASRDYNVDMIPKFMMANGTLVRVLIHTDVTKYLSFKAVDGSYVFNKGKVHKVPATDMEALKSPLMGLFEKRRARKFFIYVQNYNESDPKTHEGLDLTRVTTKELISKYGLDDNTIDFIGHALALHRDDRYLNEPALDTVKRMKLYAESLARFQGGSPYIYPLYGLGELPQAFARLSAVYGGTYMLNKPECKVEFDMEGKACGVTSEGETAKCKKVVCDPSYLPNKVRKVGKVARAIAIMSHPIPNTDESHSVQVILPQKQLGRKSDMYLFCCSYSHNVAPKGKFIAFVSCEAETDNPELELKPGVDLLGPVDEIFFETYDRYEPVNEPTLDNCFISTSYDPTTHFESTVMDVLEMYTSITGKTLDLSVDLSAASAAEEY
;
A
#
# COMPACT_ATOMS: atom_id res chain seq x y z
N MET A 1 71.86 15.77 24.94
CA MET A 1 70.39 15.84 25.01
C MET A 1 69.83 17.23 24.71
N SER A 2 70.60 18.20 24.15
CA SER A 2 70.04 19.48 23.68
C SER A 2 70.11 19.69 22.17
N SER A 3 70.59 18.71 21.40
CA SER A 3 70.68 18.79 19.93
C SER A 3 69.55 18.04 19.21
N SER A 4 68.87 17.10 19.88
CA SER A 4 67.79 16.28 19.30
C SER A 4 66.40 16.91 19.43
N GLU A 5 66.21 17.84 20.37
CA GLU A 5 64.93 18.57 20.52
C GLU A 5 64.82 19.74 19.53
N ALA A 6 65.93 20.42 19.24
CA ALA A 6 65.96 21.53 18.28
C ALA A 6 65.72 21.09 16.82
N GLU A 7 66.13 19.87 16.43
CA GLU A 7 65.86 19.33 15.09
C GLU A 7 64.41 18.88 14.92
N MET A 8 63.77 18.41 15.99
CA MET A 8 62.37 17.95 15.97
C MET A 8 61.37 19.12 15.94
N GLU A 9 61.73 20.26 16.53
CA GLU A 9 60.92 21.48 16.54
C GLU A 9 61.00 22.21 15.17
N GLN A 10 62.18 22.24 14.53
CA GLN A 10 62.32 22.78 13.16
C GLN A 10 61.62 21.93 12.08
N GLN A 11 61.49 20.62 12.28
CA GLN A 11 60.71 19.76 11.38
C GLN A 11 59.20 19.94 11.55
N LYS A 12 58.73 20.29 12.76
CA LYS A 12 57.32 20.59 13.02
C LYS A 12 56.88 21.91 12.40
N GLU A 13 57.67 22.98 12.54
CA GLU A 13 57.38 24.29 11.92
C GLU A 13 57.37 24.21 10.38
N LYS A 14 58.31 23.48 9.77
CA LYS A 14 58.32 23.28 8.30
C LYS A 14 57.13 22.49 7.78
N THR A 15 56.52 21.64 8.60
CA THR A 15 55.36 20.84 8.19
C THR A 15 54.06 21.64 8.35
N GLU A 16 53.98 22.53 9.33
CA GLU A 16 52.84 23.44 9.52
C GLU A 16 52.81 24.59 8.49
N GLU A 17 53.97 25.14 8.07
CA GLU A 17 54.01 26.14 6.99
C GLU A 17 53.62 25.54 5.62
N LYS A 18 54.01 24.29 5.35
CA LYS A 18 53.67 23.59 4.11
C LYS A 18 52.16 23.30 4.01
N GLY A 19 51.54 22.95 5.14
CA GLY A 19 50.09 22.73 5.23
C GLY A 19 49.25 24.02 5.14
N LYS A 20 49.79 25.18 5.52
CA LYS A 20 49.14 26.49 5.34
C LYS A 20 49.14 26.93 3.87
N GLY A 21 50.25 26.75 3.15
CA GLY A 21 50.34 27.09 1.73
C GLY A 21 49.41 26.26 0.82
N GLU A 22 49.24 24.97 1.11
CA GLU A 22 48.31 24.11 0.35
C GLU A 22 46.83 24.43 0.64
N LYS A 23 46.49 24.83 1.89
CA LYS A 23 45.14 25.29 2.23
C LYS A 23 44.79 26.62 1.57
N GLU A 24 45.71 27.58 1.54
CA GLU A 24 45.47 28.87 0.87
C GLU A 24 45.34 28.70 -0.65
N GLY A 25 46.11 27.79 -1.27
CA GLY A 25 45.97 27.43 -2.68
C GLY A 25 44.64 26.75 -3.02
N LEU A 26 44.10 25.92 -2.13
CA LEU A 26 42.78 25.29 -2.32
C LEU A 26 41.64 26.31 -2.19
N ILE A 27 41.75 27.24 -1.23
CA ILE A 27 40.75 28.29 -1.01
C ILE A 27 40.70 29.26 -2.20
N GLY A 28 41.85 29.57 -2.82
CA GLY A 28 41.90 30.34 -4.06
C GLY A 28 41.16 29.66 -5.21
N LYS A 29 41.44 28.38 -5.45
CA LYS A 29 40.77 27.60 -6.53
C LYS A 29 39.27 27.46 -6.33
N VAL A 30 38.81 27.35 -5.08
CA VAL A 30 37.37 27.28 -4.76
C VAL A 30 36.69 28.64 -4.98
N LYS A 31 37.37 29.75 -4.69
CA LYS A 31 36.83 31.10 -4.98
C LYS A 31 36.72 31.37 -6.47
N ASP A 32 37.71 30.94 -7.27
CA ASP A 32 37.66 31.09 -8.73
C ASP A 32 36.53 30.24 -9.32
N LEU A 33 36.31 29.02 -8.80
CA LEU A 33 35.21 28.16 -9.24
C LEU A 33 33.82 28.74 -8.88
N ILE A 34 33.68 29.38 -7.72
CA ILE A 34 32.44 30.04 -7.30
C ILE A 34 32.15 31.26 -8.17
N HIS A 35 33.20 32.01 -8.56
CA HIS A 35 33.07 33.14 -9.48
C HIS A 35 32.61 32.69 -10.88
N ASP A 36 33.22 31.64 -11.42
CA ASP A 36 32.86 31.04 -12.72
C ASP A 36 31.41 30.49 -12.75
N ILE A 37 30.93 29.95 -11.62
CA ILE A 37 29.55 29.46 -11.48
C ILE A 37 28.55 30.63 -11.37
N GLY A 38 28.98 31.76 -10.80
CA GLY A 38 28.22 33.01 -10.75
C GLY A 38 27.98 33.61 -12.13
N GLU A 39 29.05 33.79 -12.92
CA GLU A 39 28.95 34.35 -14.28
C GLU A 39 28.12 33.45 -15.21
N LYS A 40 28.24 32.12 -15.09
CA LYS A 40 27.42 31.17 -15.87
C LYS A 40 25.94 31.19 -15.49
N ARG A 41 25.60 31.66 -14.28
CA ARG A 41 24.21 31.80 -13.83
C ARG A 41 23.57 33.10 -14.31
N GLU A 42 24.30 34.21 -14.28
CA GLU A 42 23.84 35.48 -14.83
C GLU A 42 23.62 35.37 -16.34
N ALA A 43 24.56 34.77 -17.09
CA ALA A 43 24.40 34.52 -18.52
C ALA A 43 23.23 33.57 -18.87
N ARG A 44 22.79 32.71 -17.94
CA ARG A 44 21.64 31.80 -18.10
C ARG A 44 20.31 32.46 -17.70
N HIS A 45 20.36 33.52 -16.88
CA HIS A 45 19.22 34.34 -16.52
C HIS A 45 18.90 35.36 -17.61
N GLU A 46 19.93 36.01 -18.18
CA GLU A 46 19.77 36.94 -19.31
C GLU A 46 19.22 36.22 -20.56
N ARG A 47 19.70 35.01 -20.89
CA ARG A 47 19.14 34.19 -21.99
C ARG A 47 17.71 33.68 -21.74
N LYS A 48 17.25 33.66 -20.49
CA LYS A 48 15.86 33.30 -20.15
C LYS A 48 14.93 34.52 -20.20
N GLU A 49 15.46 35.72 -20.03
CA GLU A 49 14.73 36.97 -20.20
C GLU A 49 14.61 37.34 -21.69
N GLU A 50 15.67 37.16 -22.49
CA GLU A 50 15.60 37.33 -23.96
C GLU A 50 14.59 36.37 -24.61
N LYS A 51 14.50 35.11 -24.16
CA LYS A 51 13.49 34.15 -24.65
C LYS A 51 12.06 34.49 -24.22
N LYS A 52 11.88 35.16 -23.08
CA LYS A 52 10.57 35.64 -22.62
C LYS A 52 10.12 36.92 -23.33
N GLU A 53 11.06 37.71 -23.84
CA GLU A 53 10.76 38.87 -24.70
C GLU A 53 10.49 38.44 -26.15
N GLU A 54 11.19 37.45 -26.70
CA GLU A 54 10.89 36.86 -28.02
C GLU A 54 9.51 36.14 -28.05
N GLU A 55 9.09 35.48 -26.96
CA GLU A 55 7.74 34.90 -26.86
C GLU A 55 6.63 35.98 -26.73
N LYS A 56 6.92 37.13 -26.11
CA LYS A 56 5.97 38.25 -25.99
C LYS A 56 5.83 39.08 -27.27
N ASP A 57 6.88 39.18 -28.08
CA ASP A 57 6.81 39.88 -29.37
C ASP A 57 6.18 38.99 -30.47
N ASN A 58 6.28 37.66 -30.35
CA ASN A 58 5.51 36.74 -31.19
C ASN A 58 4.00 36.72 -30.86
N GLU A 59 3.61 36.91 -29.59
CA GLU A 59 2.20 37.08 -29.19
C GLU A 59 1.58 38.44 -29.60
N LYS A 60 2.41 39.46 -29.87
CA LYS A 60 1.93 40.78 -30.34
C LYS A 60 1.72 40.84 -31.85
N ASN A 61 2.50 40.10 -32.64
CA ASN A 61 2.39 40.14 -34.11
C ASN A 61 1.24 39.31 -34.69
N GLU A 62 0.61 38.41 -33.93
CA GLU A 62 -0.61 37.71 -34.35
C GLU A 62 -1.92 38.47 -34.03
N LYS A 63 -1.84 39.65 -33.39
CA LYS A 63 -3.03 40.45 -33.00
C LYS A 63 -3.36 41.64 -33.88
N GLU A 64 -2.70 41.83 -35.02
CA GLU A 64 -3.08 42.84 -36.02
C GLU A 64 -3.58 42.19 -37.31
N LYS A 65 -4.78 41.59 -37.25
CA LYS A 65 -5.75 41.50 -38.36
C LYS A 65 -7.01 40.77 -37.89
N GLY A 66 -8.06 41.52 -37.57
CA GLY A 66 -9.39 40.96 -37.35
C GLY A 66 -10.16 41.69 -36.24
N THR A 67 -10.76 42.82 -36.60
CA THR A 67 -11.70 43.58 -35.78
C THR A 67 -13.07 42.90 -35.69
N ASP A 68 -13.68 43.04 -34.50
CA ASP A 68 -15.10 42.97 -34.16
C ASP A 68 -15.84 41.62 -34.23
N LYS A 69 -15.97 40.97 -33.06
CA LYS A 69 -17.25 40.68 -32.36
C LYS A 69 -16.98 39.87 -31.09
N GLU A 70 -17.57 40.30 -29.98
CA GLU A 70 -17.56 39.61 -28.68
C GLU A 70 -18.19 38.22 -28.80
N GLY A 71 -17.48 37.20 -28.34
CA GLY A 71 -17.93 35.81 -28.27
C GLY A 71 -17.16 35.06 -27.19
N GLU A 72 -17.88 34.41 -26.30
CA GLU A 72 -17.38 33.58 -25.20
C GLU A 72 -16.44 32.48 -25.72
N LYS A 73 -15.36 32.20 -24.96
CA LYS A 73 -14.52 31.03 -25.22
C LYS A 73 -15.27 29.78 -24.75
N GLU A 74 -16.12 29.25 -25.63
CA GLU A 74 -16.69 27.91 -25.49
C GLU A 74 -15.58 26.84 -25.46
N GLY A 75 -15.60 26.02 -24.42
CA GLY A 75 -14.74 24.85 -24.30
C GLY A 75 -15.12 23.75 -25.28
N ILE A 76 -14.18 22.88 -25.58
CA ILE A 76 -14.38 21.70 -26.47
C ILE A 76 -15.57 20.84 -25.99
N ILE A 77 -15.91 20.86 -24.70
CA ILE A 77 -17.05 20.14 -24.10
C ILE A 77 -18.41 20.80 -24.42
N ASP A 78 -18.48 22.13 -24.49
CA ASP A 78 -19.73 22.82 -24.83
C ASP A 78 -20.04 22.66 -26.31
N LYS A 79 -19.00 22.64 -27.17
CA LYS A 79 -19.15 22.25 -28.58
C LYS A 79 -19.61 20.81 -28.76
N VAL A 80 -19.20 19.90 -27.87
CA VAL A 80 -19.65 18.51 -27.85
C VAL A 80 -21.11 18.41 -27.36
N LYS A 81 -21.51 19.18 -26.34
CA LYS A 81 -22.92 19.27 -25.90
C LYS A 81 -23.84 19.80 -26.99
N VAL A 82 -23.45 20.87 -27.69
CA VAL A 82 -24.20 21.45 -28.81
C VAL A 82 -24.27 20.46 -29.99
N PHE A 83 -23.17 19.76 -30.31
CA PHE A 83 -23.14 18.77 -31.39
C PHE A 83 -24.02 17.53 -31.11
N PHE A 84 -24.07 17.05 -29.86
CA PHE A 84 -24.96 15.96 -29.46
C PHE A 84 -26.43 16.40 -29.34
N HIS A 85 -26.69 17.67 -29.01
CA HIS A 85 -28.05 18.23 -29.00
C HIS A 85 -28.61 18.33 -30.43
N ASP A 86 -27.81 18.79 -31.39
CA ASP A 86 -28.19 18.96 -32.81
C ASP A 86 -28.44 17.64 -33.56
N ILE A 87 -27.80 16.54 -33.14
CA ILE A 87 -28.02 15.19 -33.69
C ILE A 87 -29.20 14.51 -32.98
N GLY A 88 -29.40 14.76 -31.69
CA GLY A 88 -30.53 14.25 -30.91
C GLY A 88 -31.88 14.78 -31.41
N GLU A 89 -32.00 16.08 -31.63
CA GLU A 89 -33.25 16.69 -32.13
C GLU A 89 -33.66 16.18 -33.53
N LYS A 90 -32.68 15.83 -34.38
CA LYS A 90 -32.95 15.25 -35.72
C LYS A 90 -33.42 13.80 -35.69
N ILE A 91 -33.18 13.07 -34.59
CA ILE A 91 -33.59 11.66 -34.42
C ILE A 91 -34.93 11.57 -33.64
N GLU A 92 -35.18 12.49 -32.70
CA GLU A 92 -36.43 12.56 -31.91
C GLU A 92 -37.68 12.81 -32.78
N GLY A 93 -37.54 13.48 -33.93
CA GLY A 93 -38.65 13.73 -34.85
C GLY A 93 -39.11 12.53 -35.68
N ALA A 94 -38.34 11.43 -35.75
CA ALA A 94 -38.61 10.32 -36.67
C ALA A 94 -39.06 9.02 -35.99
N ILE A 95 -38.76 8.83 -34.70
CA ILE A 95 -39.07 7.62 -33.94
C ILE A 95 -39.38 8.05 -32.50
N GLY A 96 -40.58 7.77 -31.98
CA GLY A 96 -41.09 8.27 -30.70
C GLY A 96 -40.41 7.74 -29.42
N PHE A 97 -39.08 7.68 -29.39
CA PHE A 97 -38.25 7.40 -28.20
C PHE A 97 -37.52 8.67 -27.79
N GLY A 98 -37.69 9.08 -26.53
CA GLY A 98 -37.04 10.25 -25.93
C GLY A 98 -35.82 9.88 -25.09
N LYS A 99 -34.85 10.78 -24.97
CA LYS A 99 -33.68 10.56 -24.10
C LYS A 99 -34.10 10.54 -22.62
N PRO A 100 -33.68 9.57 -21.80
CA PRO A 100 -33.92 9.60 -20.36
C PRO A 100 -33.26 10.82 -19.71
N GLU A 101 -33.92 11.38 -18.72
CA GLU A 101 -33.46 12.55 -17.97
C GLU A 101 -32.99 12.12 -16.58
N ALA A 102 -31.92 12.71 -16.07
CA ALA A 102 -31.47 12.46 -14.71
C ALA A 102 -31.04 13.77 -14.04
N ASP A 103 -31.20 13.86 -12.73
CA ASP A 103 -30.81 15.02 -11.92
C ASP A 103 -30.36 14.57 -10.52
N VAL A 104 -29.42 15.32 -9.94
CA VAL A 104 -29.00 15.14 -8.54
C VAL A 104 -29.92 15.98 -7.67
N THR A 105 -30.90 15.32 -7.04
CA THR A 105 -31.95 15.99 -6.26
C THR A 105 -31.46 16.45 -4.89
N GLY A 106 -30.46 15.79 -4.32
CA GLY A 106 -29.93 16.12 -2.99
C GLY A 106 -28.61 15.44 -2.68
N VAL A 107 -27.85 16.04 -1.76
CA VAL A 107 -26.70 15.42 -1.11
C VAL A 107 -26.86 15.59 0.39
N HIS A 108 -26.92 14.47 1.11
CA HIS A 108 -27.20 14.44 2.54
C HIS A 108 -26.01 13.84 3.29
N ILE A 109 -25.62 14.45 4.41
CA ILE A 109 -24.63 13.86 5.33
C ILE A 109 -25.40 12.97 6.30
N ARG A 110 -25.18 11.65 6.23
CA ARG A 110 -25.82 10.66 7.09
C ARG A 110 -25.12 10.54 8.43
N HIS A 111 -23.79 10.55 8.41
CA HIS A 111 -22.96 10.45 9.60
C HIS A 111 -21.66 11.21 9.40
N ILE A 112 -21.15 11.85 10.45
CA ILE A 112 -19.89 12.59 10.42
C ILE A 112 -19.13 12.37 11.74
N SER A 113 -17.81 12.18 11.61
CA SER A 113 -16.89 11.92 12.74
C SER A 113 -15.56 12.66 12.53
N LEU A 114 -14.55 12.43 13.36
CA LEU A 114 -13.19 12.94 13.12
C LEU A 114 -12.43 12.17 12.02
N HIS A 115 -12.92 10.99 11.66
CA HIS A 115 -12.23 10.05 10.76
C HIS A 115 -12.87 10.00 9.38
N LYS A 116 -14.20 10.06 9.31
CA LYS A 116 -14.96 9.97 8.06
C LYS A 116 -16.26 10.78 8.07
N ALA A 117 -16.74 11.10 6.87
CA ALA A 117 -18.11 11.52 6.58
C ALA A 117 -18.79 10.55 5.61
N GLU A 118 -20.01 10.15 5.95
CA GLU A 118 -20.87 9.31 5.11
C GLU A 118 -21.93 10.20 4.47
N LEU A 119 -21.87 10.33 3.15
CA LEU A 119 -22.81 11.08 2.33
C LEU A 119 -23.73 10.14 1.57
N VAL A 120 -24.93 10.61 1.26
CA VAL A 120 -25.87 9.96 0.35
C VAL A 120 -26.24 10.97 -0.72
N VAL A 121 -25.94 10.64 -1.97
CA VAL A 121 -26.33 11.43 -3.13
C VAL A 121 -27.58 10.82 -3.74
N ASP A 122 -28.64 11.61 -3.82
CA ASP A 122 -29.93 11.18 -4.39
C ASP A 122 -29.96 11.59 -5.87
N VAL A 123 -30.03 10.60 -6.74
CA VAL A 123 -30.09 10.79 -8.20
C VAL A 123 -31.46 10.35 -8.69
N LYS A 124 -32.28 11.28 -9.16
CA LYS A 124 -33.58 10.98 -9.75
C LYS A 124 -33.42 10.79 -11.25
N ILE A 125 -33.91 9.67 -11.77
CA ILE A 125 -33.86 9.33 -13.18
C ILE A 125 -35.29 9.14 -13.68
N THR A 126 -35.62 9.76 -14.81
CA THR A 126 -36.93 9.74 -15.43
C THR A 126 -36.83 9.08 -16.80
N ASN A 127 -37.65 8.05 -17.01
CA ASN A 127 -37.74 7.34 -18.28
C ASN A 127 -38.96 7.85 -19.07
N PRO A 128 -38.79 8.66 -20.13
CA PRO A 128 -39.91 9.10 -20.95
C PRO A 128 -40.40 8.00 -21.91
N ASN A 129 -39.69 6.88 -22.05
CA ASN A 129 -39.98 5.84 -23.04
C ASN A 129 -41.03 4.82 -22.56
N PRO A 130 -41.81 4.24 -23.49
CA PRO A 130 -42.80 3.21 -23.19
C PRO A 130 -42.19 1.82 -22.89
N ILE A 131 -40.87 1.72 -22.79
CA ILE A 131 -40.13 0.47 -22.54
C ILE A 131 -39.25 0.65 -21.29
N PRO A 132 -39.12 -0.36 -20.41
CA PRO A 132 -38.20 -0.31 -19.28
C PRO A 132 -36.74 -0.20 -19.72
N ILE A 133 -35.94 0.51 -18.93
CA ILE A 133 -34.54 0.80 -19.24
C ILE A 133 -33.65 0.19 -18.15
N PRO A 134 -32.78 -0.79 -18.47
CA PRO A 134 -31.80 -1.34 -17.55
C PRO A 134 -30.75 -0.30 -17.16
N LEU A 135 -30.45 -0.23 -15.86
CA LEU A 135 -29.37 0.58 -15.32
C LEU A 135 -28.13 -0.31 -15.16
N VAL A 136 -27.09 -0.02 -15.93
CA VAL A 136 -25.91 -0.89 -15.99
C VAL A 136 -24.97 -0.56 -14.84
N ASP A 137 -24.36 0.62 -14.89
CA ASP A 137 -23.35 1.06 -13.93
C ASP A 137 -23.50 2.56 -13.66
N ILE A 138 -23.20 2.98 -12.42
CA ILE A 138 -23.15 4.38 -12.04
C ILE A 138 -21.73 4.71 -11.60
N ASP A 139 -21.02 5.46 -12.43
CA ASP A 139 -19.74 6.04 -12.07
C ASP A 139 -19.97 7.32 -11.29
N TYR A 140 -19.32 7.49 -10.14
CA TYR A 140 -19.36 8.74 -9.40
C TYR A 140 -17.96 9.21 -8.99
N SER A 141 -17.80 10.52 -8.90
CA SER A 141 -16.64 11.16 -8.29
C SER A 141 -17.04 12.37 -7.47
N ILE A 142 -16.33 12.61 -6.37
CA ILE A 142 -16.38 13.89 -5.67
C ILE A 142 -15.03 14.57 -5.89
N GLU A 143 -15.07 15.82 -6.31
CA GLU A 143 -13.91 16.66 -6.55
C GLU A 143 -13.96 17.91 -5.65
N SER A 144 -12.82 18.45 -5.23
CA SER A 144 -12.70 19.75 -4.56
C SER A 144 -11.60 20.53 -5.26
N ASP A 145 -11.88 21.76 -5.69
CA ASP A 145 -10.92 22.62 -6.41
C ASP A 145 -10.19 21.93 -7.58
N GLY A 146 -10.94 21.11 -8.34
CA GLY A 146 -10.43 20.37 -9.50
C GLY A 146 -9.66 19.09 -9.15
N ARG A 147 -9.62 18.68 -7.88
CA ARG A 147 -8.93 17.48 -7.39
C ARG A 147 -9.92 16.42 -6.97
N LYS A 148 -9.72 15.17 -7.39
CA LYS A 148 -10.62 14.05 -7.10
C LYS A 148 -10.41 13.53 -5.67
N LEU A 149 -11.39 13.74 -4.79
CA LEU A 149 -11.37 13.29 -3.40
C LEU A 149 -11.76 11.82 -3.26
N VAL A 150 -12.77 11.37 -4.00
CA VAL A 150 -13.20 9.97 -4.03
C VAL A 150 -13.81 9.65 -5.39
N SER A 151 -13.73 8.40 -5.81
CA SER A 151 -14.56 7.87 -6.90
C SER A 151 -14.88 6.42 -6.68
N GLY A 152 -16.01 5.99 -7.23
CA GLY A 152 -16.42 4.60 -7.18
C GLY A 152 -17.40 4.27 -8.29
N LEU A 153 -17.66 2.98 -8.42
CA LEU A 153 -18.64 2.40 -9.31
C LEU A 153 -19.73 1.75 -8.46
N VAL A 154 -20.99 2.07 -8.73
CA VAL A 154 -22.12 1.35 -8.17
C VAL A 154 -22.65 0.40 -9.25
N PRO A 155 -22.41 -0.92 -9.13
CA PRO A 155 -22.87 -1.89 -10.12
C PRO A 155 -24.37 -2.13 -9.99
N ASP A 156 -25.03 -2.24 -11.14
CA ASP A 156 -26.40 -2.71 -11.40
C ASP A 156 -27.45 -2.42 -10.30
N LYS A 157 -28.24 -1.37 -10.51
CA LYS A 157 -29.36 -0.99 -9.64
C LYS A 157 -30.72 -1.46 -10.12
N GLY A 158 -30.79 -2.30 -11.16
CA GLY A 158 -32.05 -2.83 -11.68
C GLY A 158 -32.56 -2.11 -12.93
N THR A 159 -33.87 -1.89 -13.05
CA THR A 159 -34.51 -1.41 -14.29
C THR A 159 -35.54 -0.33 -14.00
N ILE A 160 -35.43 0.80 -14.68
CA ILE A 160 -36.40 1.89 -14.59
C ILE A 160 -37.62 1.52 -15.44
N HIS A 161 -38.80 1.52 -14.80
CA HIS A 161 -40.05 1.18 -15.46
C HIS A 161 -40.39 2.15 -16.62
N ALA A 162 -41.17 1.66 -17.60
CA ALA A 162 -41.69 2.47 -18.69
C ALA A 162 -42.51 3.67 -18.18
N HIS A 163 -42.29 4.87 -18.72
CA HIS A 163 -42.90 6.13 -18.28
C HIS A 163 -42.78 6.42 -16.77
N GLY A 164 -41.80 5.79 -16.10
CA GLY A 164 -41.59 5.90 -14.66
C GLY A 164 -40.41 6.80 -14.29
N PHE A 165 -40.23 6.99 -13.00
CA PHE A 165 -39.02 7.57 -12.44
C PHE A 165 -38.54 6.72 -11.25
N GLU A 166 -37.25 6.75 -10.99
CA GLU A 166 -36.62 6.07 -9.87
C GLU A 166 -35.59 7.00 -9.22
N THR A 167 -35.49 6.97 -7.89
CA THR A 167 -34.47 7.72 -7.16
C THR A 167 -33.46 6.73 -6.61
N ILE A 168 -32.21 6.90 -7.01
CA ILE A 168 -31.10 6.07 -6.61
C ILE A 168 -30.29 6.80 -5.54
N ASN A 169 -30.07 6.10 -4.43
CA ASN A 169 -29.24 6.60 -3.34
C ASN A 169 -27.82 6.05 -3.50
N ILE A 170 -26.87 6.93 -3.74
CA ILE A 170 -25.45 6.59 -3.89
C ILE A 170 -24.77 6.88 -2.54
N PRO A 171 -24.43 5.85 -1.74
CA PRO A 171 -23.67 6.04 -0.51
C PRO A 171 -22.22 6.33 -0.84
N ILE A 172 -21.67 7.41 -0.29
CA ILE A 172 -20.29 7.83 -0.48
C ILE A 172 -19.65 7.99 0.88
N VAL A 173 -18.49 7.36 1.10
CA VAL A 173 -17.71 7.52 2.33
C VAL A 173 -16.46 8.34 2.01
N LEU A 174 -16.29 9.45 2.69
CA LEU A 174 -15.09 10.28 2.65
C LEU A 174 -14.27 10.02 3.91
N ILE A 175 -13.07 9.47 3.74
CA ILE A 175 -12.12 9.22 4.82
C ILE A 175 -11.17 10.42 4.89
N TYR A 176 -11.15 11.12 6.02
CA TYR A 176 -10.41 12.38 6.14
C TYR A 176 -8.90 12.18 6.17
N ASP A 177 -8.42 11.05 6.65
CA ASP A 177 -6.98 10.78 6.70
C ASP A 177 -6.40 10.51 5.30
N ASP A 178 -7.18 9.91 4.38
CA ASP A 178 -6.85 9.80 2.97
C ASP A 178 -6.76 11.18 2.30
N ILE A 179 -7.70 12.07 2.62
CA ILE A 179 -7.71 13.45 2.09
C ILE A 179 -6.51 14.25 2.60
N LYS A 180 -6.19 14.17 3.91
CA LYS A 180 -5.05 14.90 4.52
C LYS A 180 -3.69 14.41 4.03
N SER A 181 -3.54 13.09 3.88
CA SER A 181 -2.29 12.48 3.38
C SER A 181 -2.06 12.80 1.90
N THR A 182 -3.13 12.87 1.11
CA THR A 182 -3.06 13.21 -0.32
C THR A 182 -2.94 14.72 -0.55
N TYR A 183 -3.55 15.56 0.30
CA TYR A 183 -3.64 17.01 0.11
C TYR A 183 -3.26 17.78 1.38
N HIS A 184 -1.98 18.15 1.47
CA HIS A 184 -1.42 18.87 2.63
C HIS A 184 -1.95 20.30 2.84
N ASP A 185 -2.62 20.88 1.84
CA ASP A 185 -3.25 22.20 1.92
C ASP A 185 -4.64 22.16 2.56
N ILE A 186 -5.27 20.98 2.62
CA ILE A 186 -6.55 20.78 3.28
C ILE A 186 -6.30 20.59 4.79
N LYS A 187 -6.58 21.63 5.57
CA LYS A 187 -6.32 21.65 7.00
C LYS A 187 -7.51 21.06 7.78
N PRO A 188 -7.26 20.21 8.80
CA PRO A 188 -8.30 19.84 9.74
C PRO A 188 -8.92 21.10 10.38
N GLY A 189 -10.25 21.13 10.44
CA GLY A 189 -11.05 22.24 10.91
C GLY A 189 -11.70 23.07 9.80
N SER A 190 -11.27 22.92 8.54
CA SER A 190 -11.82 23.72 7.43
C SER A 190 -13.12 23.16 6.85
N ILE A 191 -13.84 24.00 6.11
CA ILE A 191 -14.93 23.61 5.21
C ILE A 191 -14.39 23.70 3.78
N ILE A 192 -14.50 22.62 3.02
CA ILE A 192 -14.03 22.58 1.63
C ILE A 192 -15.21 22.52 0.66
N PRO A 193 -15.16 23.24 -0.48
CA PRO A 193 -16.16 23.12 -1.52
C PRO A 193 -15.97 21.79 -2.25
N TYR A 194 -17.06 21.11 -2.60
CA TYR A 194 -17.00 19.91 -3.42
C TYR A 194 -17.89 20.01 -4.66
N LYS A 195 -17.57 19.21 -5.66
CA LYS A 195 -18.34 18.94 -6.87
C LYS A 195 -18.51 17.43 -7.01
N VAL A 196 -19.71 16.95 -6.82
CA VAL A 196 -20.12 15.59 -7.17
C VAL A 196 -20.35 15.53 -8.67
N ARG A 197 -19.70 14.59 -9.35
CA ARG A 197 -19.99 14.19 -10.72
C ARG A 197 -20.56 12.78 -10.69
N VAL A 198 -21.63 12.55 -11.43
CA VAL A 198 -22.22 11.22 -11.63
C VAL A 198 -22.34 10.98 -13.12
N ALA A 199 -21.71 9.93 -13.63
CA ALA A 199 -21.89 9.46 -14.99
C ALA A 199 -22.78 8.21 -14.94
N LEU A 200 -24.03 8.40 -15.38
CA LEU A 200 -25.02 7.34 -15.39
C LEU A 200 -24.96 6.60 -16.74
N LEU A 201 -24.59 5.32 -16.73
CA LEU A 201 -24.57 4.48 -17.93
C LEU A 201 -25.90 3.74 -18.07
N VAL A 202 -26.60 4.06 -19.15
CA VAL A 202 -27.96 3.59 -19.41
C VAL A 202 -27.99 2.85 -20.74
N ASP A 203 -28.54 1.65 -20.76
CA ASP A 203 -28.73 0.90 -22.02
C ASP A 203 -30.14 1.14 -22.56
N VAL A 204 -30.27 2.10 -23.47
CA VAL A 204 -31.57 2.47 -24.03
C VAL A 204 -31.86 1.57 -25.23
N PRO A 205 -32.98 0.82 -25.24
CA PRO A 205 -33.35 0.00 -26.39
C PRO A 205 -33.36 0.84 -27.68
N ILE A 206 -32.81 0.31 -28.77
CA ILE A 206 -32.65 0.96 -30.10
C ILE A 206 -31.52 1.99 -30.19
N ILE A 207 -31.28 2.79 -29.14
CA ILE A 207 -30.23 3.82 -29.11
C ILE A 207 -28.87 3.25 -28.65
N GLY A 208 -28.89 2.17 -27.87
CA GLY A 208 -27.71 1.54 -27.27
C GLY A 208 -27.27 2.23 -25.98
N ARG A 209 -26.04 1.94 -25.56
CA ARG A 209 -25.47 2.48 -24.31
C ARG A 209 -25.19 3.97 -24.44
N ILE A 210 -25.80 4.76 -23.56
CA ILE A 210 -25.57 6.20 -23.44
C ILE A 210 -25.07 6.55 -22.04
N THR A 211 -24.24 7.58 -21.95
CA THR A 211 -23.77 8.12 -20.67
C THR A 211 -24.43 9.48 -20.43
N ILE A 212 -25.07 9.64 -19.26
CA ILE A 212 -25.68 10.89 -18.83
C ILE A 212 -24.80 11.49 -17.72
N PRO A 213 -24.02 12.53 -18.01
CA PRO A 213 -23.20 13.21 -17.02
C PRO A 213 -24.05 14.18 -16.19
N LEU A 214 -23.95 14.09 -14.87
CA LEU A 214 -24.60 14.95 -13.89
C LEU A 214 -23.53 15.59 -13.01
N GLU A 215 -23.74 16.86 -12.63
CA GLU A 215 -22.85 17.56 -11.70
C GLU A 215 -23.65 18.31 -10.65
N LYS A 216 -23.17 18.29 -9.40
CA LYS A 216 -23.72 19.09 -8.30
C LYS A 216 -22.60 19.57 -7.39
N THR A 217 -22.63 20.84 -6.99
CA THR A 217 -21.67 21.39 -6.03
C THR A 217 -22.27 21.50 -4.63
N GLY A 218 -21.43 21.42 -3.60
CA GLY A 218 -21.79 21.62 -2.21
C GLY A 218 -20.56 21.92 -1.35
N GLU A 219 -20.70 21.85 -0.03
CA GLU A 219 -19.62 22.07 0.93
C GLU A 219 -19.57 20.92 1.93
N ILE A 220 -18.36 20.52 2.32
CA ILE A 220 -18.16 19.48 3.35
C ILE A 220 -17.15 19.93 4.41
N PRO A 221 -17.48 19.82 5.70
CA PRO A 221 -16.53 20.08 6.78
C PRO A 221 -15.51 18.94 6.92
N ILE A 222 -14.31 19.29 7.39
CA ILE A 222 -13.29 18.34 7.87
C ILE A 222 -13.09 18.62 9.35
N PRO A 223 -13.79 17.91 10.24
CA PRO A 223 -13.80 18.25 11.66
C PRO A 223 -12.42 18.07 12.32
N TYR A 224 -12.14 18.94 13.28
CA TYR A 224 -11.00 18.88 14.18
C TYR A 224 -11.49 18.82 15.63
N LYS A 225 -10.78 18.06 16.46
CA LYS A 225 -11.09 17.98 17.89
C LYS A 225 -10.83 19.33 18.57
N PRO A 226 -11.64 19.75 19.55
CA PRO A 226 -11.35 20.95 20.32
C PRO A 226 -10.05 20.78 21.11
N ASP A 227 -9.25 21.84 21.17
CA ASP A 227 -8.07 21.86 22.03
C ASP A 227 -8.48 22.19 23.46
N VAL A 228 -7.91 21.45 24.42
CA VAL A 228 -8.23 21.59 25.84
C VAL A 228 -6.99 21.97 26.62
N ASP A 229 -7.10 23.04 27.39
CA ASP A 229 -6.10 23.51 28.34
C ASP A 229 -6.70 23.68 29.73
N VAL A 230 -5.91 23.44 30.78
CA VAL A 230 -6.29 23.72 32.16
C VAL A 230 -5.74 25.08 32.56
N GLU A 231 -6.61 26.08 32.76
CA GLU A 231 -6.19 27.42 33.17
C GLU A 231 -5.86 27.48 34.67
N ALA A 232 -6.73 26.88 35.49
CA ALA A 232 -6.62 26.90 36.94
C ALA A 232 -7.36 25.73 37.57
N ILE A 233 -6.92 25.33 38.77
CA ILE A 233 -7.63 24.40 39.65
C ILE A 233 -7.86 25.13 40.96
N LYS A 234 -9.11 25.26 41.38
CA LYS A 234 -9.48 25.90 42.66
C LYS A 234 -9.99 24.84 43.62
N PHE A 235 -9.33 24.67 44.76
CA PHE A 235 -9.82 23.76 45.79
C PHE A 235 -10.93 24.46 46.57
N GLN A 236 -12.10 23.84 46.62
CA GLN A 236 -13.24 24.31 47.41
C GLN A 236 -13.15 23.77 48.85
N LYS A 237 -12.76 22.50 48.98
CA LYS A 237 -12.51 21.85 50.27
C LYS A 237 -11.28 20.97 50.15
N PHE A 238 -10.39 21.06 51.13
CA PHE A 238 -9.19 20.21 51.18
C PHE A 238 -9.13 19.49 52.53
N SER A 239 -9.28 18.16 52.53
CA SER A 239 -9.13 17.34 53.73
C SER A 239 -8.64 15.94 53.36
N PHE A 240 -8.07 15.21 54.32
CA PHE A 240 -7.63 13.82 54.09
C PHE A 240 -8.78 12.84 53.81
N GLU A 241 -10.00 13.18 54.22
CA GLU A 241 -11.18 12.34 54.04
C GLU A 241 -11.86 12.59 52.69
N GLU A 242 -11.93 13.85 52.26
CA GLU A 242 -12.55 14.30 51.02
C GLU A 242 -11.98 15.67 50.60
N THR A 243 -11.58 15.77 49.34
CA THR A 243 -11.09 16.99 48.69
C THR A 243 -11.93 17.26 47.46
N SER A 244 -12.48 18.46 47.35
CA SER A 244 -13.23 18.93 46.17
C SER A 244 -12.52 20.11 45.52
N ALA A 245 -12.51 20.12 44.19
CA ALA A 245 -11.90 21.18 43.40
C ALA A 245 -12.68 21.48 42.13
N ASP A 246 -12.63 22.72 41.69
CA ASP A 246 -13.14 23.19 40.41
C ASP A 246 -11.98 23.35 39.44
N VAL A 247 -12.00 22.60 38.34
CA VAL A 247 -11.02 22.70 37.27
C VAL A 247 -11.57 23.62 36.19
N HIS A 248 -10.91 24.76 35.99
CA HIS A 248 -11.23 25.71 34.92
C HIS A 248 -10.52 25.28 33.63
N LEU A 249 -11.30 24.74 32.69
CA LEU A 249 -10.88 24.34 31.36
C LEU A 249 -11.08 25.48 30.36
N LYS A 250 -10.10 25.67 29.49
CA LYS A 250 -10.20 26.45 28.26
C LYS A 250 -10.37 25.46 27.11
N LEU A 251 -11.53 25.52 26.45
CA LEU A 251 -11.80 24.80 25.21
C LEU A 251 -11.65 25.75 24.03
N GLU A 252 -10.79 25.40 23.09
CA GLU A 252 -10.54 26.18 21.88
C GLU A 252 -11.08 25.42 20.66
N ASN A 253 -12.03 26.02 19.96
CA ASN A 253 -12.59 25.48 18.73
C ASN A 253 -11.76 25.97 17.54
N LYS A 254 -10.98 25.09 16.93
CA LYS A 254 -10.20 25.40 15.71
C LYS A 254 -10.93 25.10 14.41
N ASN A 255 -12.22 24.78 14.49
CA ASN A 255 -13.05 24.57 13.31
C ASN A 255 -13.59 25.90 12.76
N ASP A 256 -13.81 25.96 11.45
CA ASP A 256 -14.44 27.07 10.72
C ASP A 256 -15.98 27.08 10.85
N PHE A 257 -16.51 26.20 11.69
CA PHE A 257 -17.93 26.12 12.07
C PHE A 257 -18.09 26.10 13.59
N ASP A 258 -19.29 26.48 14.03
CA ASP A 258 -19.63 26.56 15.45
C ASP A 258 -19.85 25.15 16.04
N LEU A 259 -19.47 24.96 17.30
CA LEU A 259 -19.74 23.76 18.07
C LEU A 259 -20.73 24.09 19.19
N ALA A 260 -21.96 23.57 19.13
CA ALA A 260 -22.91 23.71 20.21
C ALA A 260 -22.73 22.55 21.20
N LEU A 261 -22.01 22.80 22.29
CA LEU A 261 -21.82 21.83 23.38
C LEU A 261 -23.17 21.44 23.96
N ASN A 262 -23.41 20.13 24.09
CA ASN A 262 -24.56 19.55 24.79
C ASN A 262 -24.12 18.89 26.10
N ALA A 263 -23.04 18.11 26.05
CA ALA A 263 -22.49 17.45 27.22
C ALA A 263 -20.96 17.31 27.11
N LEU A 264 -20.30 17.35 28.27
CA LEU A 264 -18.87 17.10 28.43
C LEU A 264 -18.68 15.95 29.41
N GLU A 265 -18.27 14.79 28.90
CA GLU A 265 -17.76 13.68 29.69
C GLU A 265 -16.29 13.92 29.97
N TYR A 266 -15.86 13.78 31.22
CA TYR A 266 -14.47 13.98 31.61
C TYR A 266 -14.02 12.94 32.63
N GLU A 267 -12.74 12.63 32.59
CA GLU A 267 -12.00 11.88 33.59
C GLU A 267 -10.65 12.56 33.81
N VAL A 268 -10.37 12.87 35.06
CA VAL A 268 -9.14 13.54 35.49
C VAL A 268 -8.27 12.53 36.19
N TRP A 269 -7.00 12.51 35.80
CA TRP A 269 -5.97 11.64 36.34
C TRP A 269 -4.85 12.49 36.93
N LEU A 270 -4.36 12.08 38.11
CA LEU A 270 -3.10 12.57 38.66
C LEU A 270 -2.10 11.42 38.60
N THR A 271 -1.04 11.60 37.82
CA THR A 271 -0.08 10.53 37.53
C THR A 271 -0.77 9.32 36.86
N SER A 272 -0.85 8.17 37.52
CA SER A 272 -1.51 6.95 37.02
C SER A 272 -2.83 6.62 37.73
N VAL A 273 -3.35 7.54 38.56
CA VAL A 273 -4.58 7.29 39.34
C VAL A 273 -5.69 8.24 38.92
N SER A 274 -6.86 7.69 38.61
CA SER A 274 -8.08 8.46 38.32
C SER A 274 -8.57 9.14 39.60
N VAL A 275 -8.65 10.46 39.56
CA VAL A 275 -9.07 11.31 40.69
C VAL A 275 -10.50 11.81 40.53
N GLY A 276 -11.20 11.41 39.49
CA GLY A 276 -12.60 11.77 39.33
C GLY A 276 -13.03 11.74 37.87
N SER A 277 -14.21 11.21 37.64
CA SER A 277 -14.92 11.29 36.38
C SER A 277 -16.30 11.89 36.59
N GLY A 278 -16.84 12.47 35.54
CA GLY A 278 -18.17 13.08 35.58
C GLY A 278 -18.67 13.43 34.19
N GLN A 279 -19.91 13.87 34.16
CA GLN A 279 -20.55 14.41 32.96
C GLN A 279 -21.18 15.75 33.30
N LEU A 280 -20.81 16.79 32.56
CA LEU A 280 -21.40 18.11 32.66
C LEU A 280 -22.39 18.29 31.50
N THR A 281 -23.67 18.44 31.80
CA THR A 281 -24.72 18.71 30.79
C THR A 281 -24.93 20.22 30.69
N GLU A 282 -23.91 20.95 30.24
CA GLU A 282 -23.98 22.40 30.03
C GLU A 282 -24.13 22.68 28.54
N THR A 283 -25.25 23.30 28.14
CA THR A 283 -25.46 23.70 26.76
C THR A 283 -24.76 25.03 26.49
N ARG A 284 -23.74 25.04 25.63
CA ARG A 284 -23.02 26.27 25.29
C ARG A 284 -22.49 26.26 23.87
N LYS A 285 -22.74 27.35 23.14
CA LYS A 285 -22.16 27.56 21.81
C LYS A 285 -20.69 28.01 21.92
N ILE A 286 -19.79 27.27 21.29
CA ILE A 286 -18.39 27.64 21.07
C ILE A 286 -18.29 28.12 19.63
N GLU A 287 -18.08 29.42 19.44
CA GLU A 287 -17.97 30.03 18.11
C GLU A 287 -16.82 29.42 17.31
N LYS A 288 -16.94 29.43 15.98
CA LYS A 288 -15.83 29.07 15.06
C LYS A 288 -14.56 29.85 15.38
N GLN A 289 -13.41 29.19 15.38
CA GLN A 289 -12.12 29.77 15.79
C GLN A 289 -12.14 30.44 17.20
N GLY A 290 -13.12 30.09 18.03
CA GLY A 290 -13.42 30.73 19.31
C GLY A 290 -12.93 29.94 20.52
N VAL A 291 -12.96 30.60 21.68
CA VAL A 291 -12.56 30.01 22.97
C VAL A 291 -13.73 30.05 23.95
N SER A 292 -13.98 28.95 24.65
CA SER A 292 -14.95 28.86 25.73
C SER A 292 -14.29 28.38 27.02
N LYS A 293 -14.72 28.92 28.16
CA LYS A 293 -14.22 28.54 29.49
C LYS A 293 -15.25 27.71 30.24
N ILE A 294 -14.92 26.49 30.61
CA ILE A 294 -15.80 25.55 31.30
C ILE A 294 -15.21 25.21 32.66
N THR A 295 -16.06 25.11 33.67
CA THR A 295 -15.62 24.71 35.01
C THR A 295 -16.18 23.33 35.32
N ILE A 296 -15.30 22.34 35.51
CA ILE A 296 -15.69 20.98 35.88
C ILE A 296 -15.39 20.73 37.36
N PRO A 297 -16.38 20.27 38.16
CA PRO A 297 -16.15 19.91 39.55
C PRO A 297 -15.55 18.51 39.65
N ILE A 298 -14.54 18.34 40.50
CA ILE A 298 -13.96 17.04 40.86
C ILE A 298 -14.00 16.84 42.38
N SER A 299 -14.26 15.61 42.83
CA SER A 299 -14.17 15.22 44.24
C SER A 299 -13.43 13.90 44.37
N PHE A 300 -12.45 13.85 45.26
CA PHE A 300 -11.64 12.66 45.52
C PHE A 300 -11.22 12.55 46.98
N ARG A 301 -10.77 11.36 47.39
CA ARG A 301 -10.38 11.07 48.77
C ARG A 301 -8.88 10.86 48.90
N PRO A 302 -8.11 11.83 49.41
CA PRO A 302 -6.66 11.77 49.44
C PRO A 302 -6.03 10.49 50.03
N LYS A 303 -6.67 9.87 51.03
CA LYS A 303 -6.23 8.62 51.65
C LYS A 303 -6.09 7.44 50.67
N GLU A 304 -6.80 7.47 49.54
CA GLU A 304 -6.81 6.39 48.55
C GLU A 304 -5.58 6.44 47.61
N PHE A 305 -4.80 7.52 47.63
CA PHE A 305 -3.72 7.79 46.66
C PHE A 305 -2.28 7.62 47.22
N GLY A 306 -2.13 7.23 48.49
CA GLY A 306 -0.84 6.86 49.09
C GLY A 306 0.28 7.89 48.86
N SER A 307 1.42 7.46 48.29
CA SER A 307 2.62 8.27 48.08
C SER A 307 2.47 9.41 47.05
N ALA A 308 1.52 9.31 46.11
CA ALA A 308 1.33 10.33 45.07
C ALA A 308 0.84 11.67 45.67
N MET A 309 -0.03 11.61 46.68
CA MET A 309 -0.48 12.78 47.45
C MET A 309 0.67 13.46 48.20
N TRP A 310 1.61 12.66 48.72
CA TRP A 310 2.76 13.16 49.47
C TRP A 310 3.74 13.96 48.61
N GLU A 311 3.81 13.71 47.31
CA GLU A 311 4.65 14.47 46.38
C GLU A 311 4.06 15.85 46.07
N ILE A 312 2.74 15.91 45.86
CA ILE A 312 1.98 17.17 45.65
C ILE A 312 2.11 18.09 46.87
N ILE A 313 1.90 17.55 48.08
CA ILE A 313 1.97 18.29 49.34
C ILE A 313 3.40 18.80 49.62
N ARG A 314 4.44 18.06 49.17
CA ARG A 314 5.86 18.45 49.32
C ARG A 314 6.34 19.43 48.23
N GLY A 315 5.45 19.91 47.36
CA GLY A 315 5.79 20.88 46.31
C GLY A 315 6.58 20.31 45.13
N ARG A 316 6.71 18.98 45.05
CA ARG A 316 7.23 18.28 43.86
C ARG A 316 6.04 18.07 42.94
N GLY A 317 5.80 19.02 42.04
CA GLY A 317 4.58 18.97 41.25
C GLY A 317 4.47 17.67 40.46
N THR A 318 3.24 17.17 40.34
CA THR A 318 2.91 15.93 39.63
C THR A 318 2.31 16.24 38.27
N GLY A 319 2.47 15.32 37.32
CA GLY A 319 1.77 15.40 36.03
C GLY A 319 0.28 15.11 36.20
N TYR A 320 -0.55 15.76 35.38
CA TYR A 320 -1.98 15.50 35.28
C TYR A 320 -2.33 15.08 33.85
N SER A 321 -3.39 14.29 33.71
CA SER A 321 -4.02 13.98 32.43
C SER A 321 -5.52 14.18 32.54
N ILE A 322 -6.14 14.79 31.53
CA ILE A 322 -7.59 14.91 31.40
C ILE A 322 -7.98 14.25 30.09
N LYS A 323 -8.91 13.30 30.16
CA LYS A 323 -9.48 12.61 29.00
C LYS A 323 -11.00 12.73 29.05
N GLY A 324 -11.65 12.67 27.90
CA GLY A 324 -13.09 12.84 27.85
C GLY A 324 -13.65 12.88 26.44
N ASN A 325 -14.96 13.07 26.36
CA ASN A 325 -15.66 13.27 25.11
C ASN A 325 -16.60 14.46 25.23
N ILE A 326 -16.68 15.22 24.15
CA ILE A 326 -17.57 16.36 24.01
C ILE A 326 -18.67 15.99 23.02
N ASP A 327 -19.91 15.96 23.49
CA ASP A 327 -21.09 15.84 22.63
C ASP A 327 -21.49 17.24 22.14
N VAL A 328 -21.45 17.46 20.83
CA VAL A 328 -21.71 18.74 20.19
C VAL A 328 -22.70 18.59 19.03
N ASP A 329 -23.61 19.55 18.91
CA ASP A 329 -24.33 19.77 17.67
C ASP A 329 -23.53 20.69 16.76
N THR A 330 -23.44 20.30 15.49
CA THR A 330 -22.81 21.10 14.44
C THR A 330 -23.83 21.38 13.33
N PRO A 331 -23.58 22.36 12.44
CA PRO A 331 -24.42 22.58 11.26
C PRO A 331 -24.58 21.36 10.35
N PHE A 332 -23.74 20.33 10.52
CA PHE A 332 -23.67 19.14 9.68
C PHE A 332 -24.15 17.86 10.39
N GLY A 333 -24.61 17.98 11.64
CA GLY A 333 -25.08 16.87 12.46
C GLY A 333 -24.46 16.85 13.87
N ASN A 334 -24.99 15.99 14.72
CA ASN A 334 -24.46 15.74 16.06
C ASN A 334 -23.14 14.94 15.98
N MET A 335 -22.17 15.28 16.83
CA MET A 335 -20.86 14.65 16.87
C MET A 335 -20.39 14.44 18.31
N LYS A 336 -19.71 13.31 18.55
CA LYS A 336 -18.99 13.04 19.80
C LYS A 336 -17.48 13.16 19.57
N LEU A 337 -16.86 14.22 20.08
CA LEU A 337 -15.46 14.58 19.83
C LEU A 337 -14.57 14.25 21.05
N PRO A 338 -13.53 13.42 20.91
CA PRO A 338 -12.62 13.12 22.00
C PRO A 338 -11.76 14.33 22.38
N ILE A 339 -11.52 14.49 23.67
CA ILE A 339 -10.54 15.42 24.23
C ILE A 339 -9.51 14.69 25.06
N SER A 340 -8.26 15.12 24.96
CA SER A 340 -7.17 14.61 25.77
C SER A 340 -6.12 15.68 25.97
N LYS A 341 -5.69 15.88 27.21
CA LYS A 341 -4.59 16.77 27.57
C LYS A 341 -3.73 16.14 28.64
N GLU A 342 -2.42 16.13 28.41
CA GLU A 342 -1.41 15.80 29.42
C GLU A 342 -0.59 17.06 29.73
N GLY A 343 -0.34 17.33 31.02
CA GLY A 343 0.35 18.53 31.48
C GLY A 343 1.21 18.30 32.72
N GLY A 344 2.34 19.01 32.81
CA GLY A 344 3.37 18.83 33.84
C GLY A 344 3.25 19.73 35.08
N THR A 345 3.74 19.19 36.20
CA THR A 345 3.93 19.72 37.57
C THR A 345 2.95 20.79 38.09
N THR A 346 1.90 20.36 38.78
CA THR A 346 1.05 21.24 39.63
C THR A 346 1.79 21.64 40.92
N LYS A 347 2.02 22.93 41.19
CA LYS A 347 2.62 23.42 42.45
C LYS A 347 1.62 24.23 43.27
N LEU A 348 1.33 23.79 44.50
CA LEU A 348 0.54 24.56 45.47
C LEU A 348 1.32 25.84 45.85
N LYS A 349 0.74 27.02 45.59
CA LYS A 349 1.20 28.29 46.19
C LYS A 349 0.24 28.68 47.31
N LYS A 350 0.78 29.10 48.45
CA LYS A 350 0.03 29.74 49.53
C LYS A 350 -0.15 31.23 49.18
N GLN A 351 -1.30 31.83 49.46
CA GLN A 351 -1.47 33.28 49.37
C GLN A 351 -0.50 33.96 50.34
N GLU A 352 0.15 35.02 49.89
CA GLU A 352 0.70 36.04 50.80
C GLU A 352 -0.40 37.08 50.99
N ASP A 353 -0.75 37.31 52.25
CA ASP A 353 -1.84 38.15 52.71
C ASP A 353 -1.59 39.62 52.34
N GLU A 354 -2.48 40.21 51.52
CA GLU A 354 -2.84 41.61 51.68
C GLU A 354 -4.22 41.64 52.36
N GLN A 355 -4.20 42.15 53.60
CA GLN A 355 -5.30 42.51 54.51
C GLN A 355 -6.73 42.47 53.93
N ASP A 356 -7.52 41.47 54.35
CA ASP A 356 -8.74 41.62 55.18
C ASP A 356 -9.63 40.37 55.07
N ASP A 357 -9.81 39.72 56.23
CA ASP A 357 -10.88 38.83 56.70
C ASP A 357 -11.72 37.95 55.73
N VAL A 358 -11.67 36.63 56.04
CA VAL A 358 -12.64 35.52 55.77
C VAL A 358 -12.41 34.63 54.53
N GLU A 359 -12.24 33.34 54.85
CA GLU A 359 -12.27 32.10 54.03
C GLU A 359 -11.02 31.70 53.21
N ASP A 360 -10.38 30.62 53.69
CA ASP A 360 -9.30 29.83 53.06
C ASP A 360 -9.65 29.49 51.60
N SER A 361 -9.03 30.17 50.63
CA SER A 361 -9.08 29.78 49.22
C SER A 361 -7.68 29.71 48.59
N CYS A 362 -7.17 28.48 48.43
CA CYS A 362 -5.93 28.21 47.69
C CYS A 362 -6.19 28.32 46.17
N LYS A 363 -5.52 29.25 45.48
CA LYS A 363 -5.48 29.30 44.00
C LYS A 363 -4.19 28.67 43.46
N LEU A 364 -4.33 27.74 42.52
CA LEU A 364 -3.25 27.30 41.61
C LEU A 364 -3.21 28.19 40.37
N GLN A 365 -2.01 28.55 39.93
CA GLN A 365 -1.75 29.19 38.64
C GLN A 365 -0.98 28.19 37.76
N ALA A 366 -1.49 27.87 36.57
CA ALA A 366 -0.76 27.09 35.58
C ALA A 366 0.40 27.93 35.02
N ILE A 367 1.65 27.52 35.27
CA ILE A 367 2.82 28.17 34.68
C ILE A 367 3.12 27.47 33.36
N GLY A 368 2.71 28.06 32.24
CA GLY A 368 3.20 27.66 30.92
C GLY A 368 4.64 28.16 30.73
N GLN A 369 5.61 27.24 30.65
CA GLN A 369 6.92 27.54 30.08
C GLN A 369 7.08 26.77 28.77
N THR A 370 7.30 27.54 27.71
CA THR A 370 7.81 27.13 26.41
C THR A 370 9.19 26.47 26.60
N ASN A 371 9.31 25.17 26.33
CA ASN A 371 10.61 24.51 26.29
C ASN A 371 11.37 24.93 25.00
N LYS A 372 12.27 25.91 25.15
CA LYS A 372 13.51 25.97 24.35
C LYS A 372 14.46 24.88 24.87
N PRO A 373 15.10 24.08 24.00
CA PRO A 373 16.15 23.16 24.43
C PRO A 373 17.46 23.90 24.82
N PRO A 374 18.28 23.34 25.73
CA PRO A 374 19.52 23.96 26.20
C PRO A 374 20.62 24.01 25.13
N ALA A 375 21.46 25.05 25.24
CA ALA A 375 22.58 25.33 24.34
C ALA A 375 23.78 24.40 24.59
N SER A 376 23.78 23.24 23.95
CA SER A 376 24.97 22.47 23.56
C SER A 376 24.54 21.56 22.41
N TYR A 377 25.31 21.52 21.31
CA TYR A 377 24.94 21.07 19.95
C TYR A 377 24.32 22.13 19.03
N LYS A 378 24.91 23.33 19.02
CA LYS A 378 24.70 24.35 17.99
C LYS A 378 25.90 24.39 17.04
N LEU A 379 26.10 23.30 16.28
CA LEU A 379 27.04 23.23 15.15
C LEU A 379 26.86 21.89 14.39
N GLU A 380 25.64 21.61 13.90
CA GLU A 380 25.45 20.60 12.82
C GLU A 380 24.09 20.67 12.10
N LEU A 381 23.24 21.68 12.37
CA LEU A 381 21.91 21.81 11.76
C LEU A 381 21.66 23.13 11.01
N GLU A 382 22.71 23.91 10.75
CA GLU A 382 22.66 25.09 9.87
C GLU A 382 23.25 24.84 8.47
N TYR A 383 23.65 23.59 8.15
CA TYR A 383 24.01 23.19 6.78
C TYR A 383 22.91 22.42 6.03
N ALA A 384 21.81 22.05 6.69
CA ALA A 384 20.73 21.27 6.07
C ALA A 384 19.57 22.11 5.47
N SER A 385 19.39 23.38 5.87
CA SER A 385 18.31 24.22 5.32
C SER A 385 18.70 25.03 4.06
N ALA A 386 20.00 25.14 3.77
CA ALA A 386 20.52 25.77 2.54
C ALA A 386 20.75 24.79 1.38
N LEU A 387 20.76 23.48 1.63
CA LEU A 387 20.80 22.45 0.59
C LEU A 387 19.41 21.99 0.13
N TYR A 388 18.38 22.14 0.98
CA TYR A 388 17.00 21.78 0.64
C TYR A 388 16.28 22.84 -0.21
N SER A 389 16.81 24.07 -0.26
CA SER A 389 16.30 25.19 -1.06
C SER A 389 16.97 25.32 -2.45
N PHE A 390 17.84 24.38 -2.82
CA PHE A 390 18.57 24.39 -4.10
C PHE A 390 18.32 23.21 -5.04
N LEU A 391 17.63 22.16 -4.57
CA LEU A 391 17.28 20.99 -5.40
C LEU A 391 15.80 20.97 -5.83
N THR A 392 15.01 21.98 -5.47
CA THR A 392 13.57 22.11 -5.82
C THR A 392 13.34 23.12 -6.96
N SER A 393 14.17 23.07 -8.00
CA SER A 393 13.95 23.86 -9.21
C SER A 393 14.39 23.11 -10.48
N ALA A 394 13.80 21.93 -10.73
CA ALA A 394 13.66 21.33 -12.05
C ALA A 394 12.87 20.02 -11.97
N SER A 395 11.55 20.07 -12.20
CA SER A 395 10.77 19.13 -13.03
C SER A 395 9.28 19.23 -12.70
N LEU A 396 8.50 19.39 -13.77
CA LEU A 396 7.04 19.32 -13.83
C LEU A 396 6.62 17.86 -14.04
N LEU A 397 5.63 17.38 -13.25
CA LEU A 397 4.65 16.29 -13.48
C LEU A 397 5.21 14.86 -13.70
N PRO A 398 4.53 13.73 -13.34
CA PRO A 398 3.08 13.41 -13.33
C PRO A 398 2.56 12.79 -11.99
N LEU A 399 1.27 12.83 -11.62
CA LEU A 399 0.10 12.03 -12.06
C LEU A 399 0.22 10.50 -11.88
N SER A 400 -0.55 9.96 -10.92
CA SER A 400 -0.88 8.54 -10.79
C SER A 400 -2.39 8.30 -11.01
N PRO A 401 -2.77 7.27 -11.80
CA PRO A 401 -4.14 6.78 -11.98
C PRO A 401 -4.42 5.50 -11.17
N PRO A 402 -5.69 5.14 -10.87
CA PRO A 402 -6.10 3.80 -10.41
C PRO A 402 -6.77 2.97 -11.54
N SER A 403 -6.90 1.65 -11.36
CA SER A 403 -7.60 0.68 -12.24
C SER A 403 -8.91 0.26 -11.64
N LEU A 404 -9.89 0.10 -12.53
CA LEU A 404 -10.86 -0.98 -12.50
C LEU A 404 -10.87 -1.61 -13.90
N SER A 405 -10.98 -2.93 -13.90
CA SER A 405 -11.04 -3.81 -15.06
C SER A 405 -12.32 -3.57 -15.85
N LEU A 406 -12.17 -3.25 -17.14
CA LEU A 406 -13.24 -3.25 -18.13
C LEU A 406 -13.13 -4.52 -18.97
N SER A 407 -14.20 -5.29 -19.04
CA SER A 407 -14.41 -6.24 -20.13
C SER A 407 -14.59 -5.45 -21.43
N LEU A 408 -13.56 -5.42 -22.28
CA LEU A 408 -13.71 -4.94 -23.65
C LEU A 408 -14.01 -6.11 -24.58
N SER A 409 -15.26 -6.17 -25.05
CA SER A 409 -15.62 -6.93 -26.24
C SER A 409 -15.00 -6.25 -27.47
N LEU A 410 -13.93 -6.82 -28.03
CA LEU A 410 -13.42 -6.44 -29.33
C LEU A 410 -14.41 -6.92 -30.40
N SER A 411 -15.12 -6.01 -31.02
CA SER A 411 -16.00 -6.33 -32.16
C SER A 411 -15.14 -6.63 -33.39
N LEU A 412 -15.35 -7.81 -33.97
CA LEU A 412 -14.88 -8.17 -35.31
C LEU A 412 -15.39 -7.15 -36.34
N VAL A 413 -14.48 -6.59 -37.13
CA VAL A 413 -14.82 -6.04 -38.45
C VAL A 413 -14.72 -7.18 -39.45
N SER A 414 -15.86 -7.79 -39.78
CA SER A 414 -16.02 -8.55 -41.01
C SER A 414 -16.69 -7.63 -42.03
N SER A 415 -15.89 -7.05 -42.94
CA SER A 415 -16.40 -6.26 -44.06
C SER A 415 -16.33 -7.07 -45.35
N THR A 416 -17.47 -7.61 -45.76
CA THR A 416 -17.75 -8.00 -47.14
C THR A 416 -18.21 -6.78 -47.93
N HIS A 417 -17.31 -6.14 -48.68
CA HIS A 417 -17.49 -5.73 -50.09
C HIS A 417 -16.43 -4.72 -50.55
N HIS A 418 -15.95 -4.96 -51.77
CA HIS A 418 -14.97 -4.19 -52.54
C HIS A 418 -15.11 -2.67 -52.46
N ASN A 419 -14.07 -1.98 -51.99
CA ASN A 419 -13.44 -0.90 -52.76
C ASN A 419 -12.09 -0.49 -52.17
N THR A 420 -11.20 -0.12 -53.09
CA THR A 420 -9.76 0.06 -52.97
C THR A 420 -9.34 1.24 -52.08
N THR A 421 -8.73 0.98 -50.93
CA THR A 421 -7.78 1.88 -50.24
C THR A 421 -6.91 1.05 -49.28
N GLN A 422 -5.60 1.32 -49.28
CA GLN A 422 -4.52 0.51 -48.69
C GLN A 422 -4.63 0.31 -47.16
N PRO A 423 -4.15 -0.83 -46.60
CA PRO A 423 -4.08 -1.03 -45.16
C PRO A 423 -2.92 -0.25 -44.54
N LEU A 424 -3.16 0.36 -43.37
CA LEU A 424 -2.11 0.93 -42.51
C LEU A 424 -1.27 -0.21 -41.91
N SER A 425 -0.07 -0.41 -42.44
CA SER A 425 0.99 -1.22 -41.84
C SER A 425 1.64 -0.42 -40.70
N PHE A 426 1.50 -0.87 -39.44
CA PHE A 426 2.42 -0.44 -38.39
C PHE A 426 3.76 -1.15 -38.65
N ALA A 427 4.79 -0.41 -39.06
CA ALA A 427 6.09 -0.99 -39.30
C ALA A 427 6.75 -1.38 -37.96
N MET A 428 7.02 -2.67 -37.74
CA MET A 428 7.87 -3.20 -36.65
C MET A 428 9.37 -2.85 -36.82
N ASP A 429 9.72 -1.82 -37.59
CA ASP A 429 11.08 -1.30 -37.79
C ASP A 429 11.56 -0.40 -36.63
N GLU A 430 10.93 -0.48 -35.45
CA GLU A 430 11.35 0.25 -34.26
C GLU A 430 12.44 -0.50 -33.48
N GLU A 431 13.47 0.23 -33.06
CA GLU A 431 14.51 -0.28 -32.16
C GLU A 431 14.05 -0.10 -30.69
N TYR A 432 14.20 -1.15 -29.89
CA TYR A 432 13.90 -1.20 -28.46
C TYR A 432 15.18 -1.41 -27.64
N ASP A 433 15.21 -0.92 -26.40
CA ASP A 433 16.34 -1.21 -25.52
C ASP A 433 16.27 -2.66 -25.02
N VAL A 434 15.07 -3.12 -24.69
CA VAL A 434 14.81 -4.49 -24.19
C VAL A 434 13.54 -5.04 -24.82
N ILE A 435 13.60 -6.26 -25.34
CA ILE A 435 12.40 -7.06 -25.66
C ILE A 435 12.20 -8.09 -24.55
N VAL A 436 10.97 -8.17 -24.03
CA VAL A 436 10.56 -9.14 -23.00
C VAL A 436 9.61 -10.16 -23.63
N LEU A 437 9.87 -11.46 -23.44
CA LEU A 437 9.07 -12.55 -23.99
C LEU A 437 8.47 -13.40 -22.87
N GLY A 438 7.13 -13.48 -22.88
CA GLY A 438 6.34 -14.18 -21.87
C GLY A 438 5.87 -13.23 -20.78
N THR A 439 4.58 -13.28 -20.46
CA THR A 439 3.93 -12.41 -19.45
C THR A 439 3.82 -13.09 -18.09
N GLY A 440 4.80 -13.91 -17.75
CA GLY A 440 4.96 -14.41 -16.39
C GLY A 440 5.13 -13.26 -15.40
N LEU A 441 4.82 -13.49 -14.12
CA LEU A 441 4.97 -12.45 -13.10
C LEU A 441 6.41 -11.87 -13.06
N LYS A 442 7.43 -12.71 -13.20
CA LYS A 442 8.84 -12.27 -13.20
C LYS A 442 9.12 -11.29 -14.34
N GLU A 443 8.73 -11.67 -15.56
CA GLU A 443 8.91 -10.86 -16.76
C GLU A 443 8.10 -9.56 -16.70
N CYS A 444 6.88 -9.59 -16.16
CA CYS A 444 6.05 -8.41 -15.95
C CYS A 444 6.66 -7.43 -14.94
N ILE A 445 7.13 -7.92 -13.77
CA ILE A 445 7.80 -7.05 -12.78
C ILE A 445 9.04 -6.42 -13.42
N LEU A 446 9.85 -7.21 -14.13
CA LEU A 446 11.07 -6.72 -14.76
C LEU A 446 10.78 -5.70 -15.87
N SER A 447 9.79 -5.97 -16.72
CA SER A 447 9.31 -5.05 -17.75
C SER A 447 8.86 -3.72 -17.14
N GLY A 448 8.12 -3.76 -16.03
CA GLY A 448 7.71 -2.57 -15.29
C GLY A 448 8.89 -1.77 -14.76
N LEU A 449 9.81 -2.43 -14.04
CA LEU A 449 11.01 -1.79 -13.49
C LEU A 449 11.89 -1.14 -14.56
N LEU A 450 12.13 -1.85 -15.67
CA LEU A 450 12.92 -1.33 -16.79
C LEU A 450 12.25 -0.13 -17.47
N SER A 451 10.91 -0.13 -17.56
CA SER A 451 10.15 1.00 -18.12
C SER A 451 10.21 2.22 -17.19
N VAL A 452 10.11 2.03 -15.87
CA VAL A 452 10.26 3.11 -14.88
C VAL A 452 11.65 3.75 -14.94
N ASP A 453 12.68 2.94 -15.23
CA ASP A 453 14.05 3.39 -15.49
C ASP A 453 14.24 4.13 -16.83
N GLY A 454 13.18 4.28 -17.62
CA GLY A 454 13.18 5.00 -18.89
C GLY A 454 13.69 4.20 -20.08
N LEU A 455 13.83 2.87 -19.96
CA LEU A 455 14.18 2.02 -21.10
C LEU A 455 12.97 1.79 -21.98
N LYS A 456 13.18 1.77 -23.31
CA LYS A 456 12.10 1.46 -24.26
C LYS A 456 11.89 -0.06 -24.31
N VAL A 457 10.76 -0.52 -23.78
CA VAL A 457 10.43 -1.95 -23.64
C VAL A 457 9.34 -2.39 -24.61
N LEU A 458 9.58 -3.48 -25.35
CA LEU A 458 8.54 -4.22 -26.06
C LEU A 458 8.32 -5.55 -25.36
N HIS A 459 7.11 -5.83 -24.92
CA HIS A 459 6.73 -7.03 -24.19
C HIS A 459 5.77 -7.87 -25.03
N MET A 460 6.14 -9.09 -25.35
CA MET A 460 5.36 -9.97 -26.23
C MET A 460 5.04 -11.30 -25.55
N ASP A 461 3.86 -11.85 -25.80
CA ASP A 461 3.49 -13.21 -25.40
C ASP A 461 2.92 -13.99 -26.59
N ARG A 462 3.22 -15.28 -26.63
CA ARG A 462 2.65 -16.21 -27.61
C ARG A 462 1.20 -16.57 -27.31
N ASN A 463 0.81 -16.46 -26.04
CA ASN A 463 -0.53 -16.76 -25.55
C ASN A 463 -1.45 -15.56 -25.71
N ASP A 464 -2.76 -15.81 -25.80
CA ASP A 464 -3.81 -14.79 -25.84
C ASP A 464 -4.24 -14.29 -24.44
N TYR A 465 -3.54 -14.73 -23.39
CA TYR A 465 -3.79 -14.38 -22.00
C TYR A 465 -2.48 -14.04 -21.25
N TYR A 466 -2.61 -13.34 -20.12
CA TYR A 466 -1.50 -13.00 -19.25
C TYR A 466 -1.09 -14.15 -18.30
N GLY A 467 0.17 -14.13 -17.85
CA GLY A 467 0.65 -14.90 -16.70
C GLY A 467 1.52 -16.11 -17.05
N GLY A 468 1.61 -16.52 -18.33
CA GLY A 468 2.38 -17.69 -18.75
C GLY A 468 2.05 -18.94 -17.94
N GLU A 469 3.07 -19.62 -17.39
CA GLU A 469 2.91 -20.78 -16.49
C GLU A 469 2.22 -20.42 -15.16
N SER A 470 2.27 -19.16 -14.73
CA SER A 470 1.63 -18.62 -13.51
C SER A 470 0.26 -17.98 -13.76
N THR A 471 -0.40 -18.30 -14.87
CA THR A 471 -1.71 -17.74 -15.23
C THR A 471 -2.83 -18.09 -14.23
N SER A 472 -3.89 -17.28 -14.20
CA SER A 472 -5.11 -17.53 -13.44
C SER A 472 -6.21 -17.99 -14.38
N LEU A 473 -6.73 -19.20 -14.17
CA LEU A 473 -7.74 -19.81 -15.02
C LEU A 473 -9.14 -19.70 -14.42
N ASN A 474 -10.13 -19.46 -15.26
CA ASN A 474 -11.53 -19.68 -14.86
C ASN A 474 -11.88 -21.17 -14.86
N LEU A 475 -13.04 -21.55 -14.31
CA LEU A 475 -13.41 -22.95 -14.15
C LEU A 475 -13.46 -23.73 -15.48
N ILE A 476 -14.00 -23.13 -16.55
CA ILE A 476 -14.07 -23.76 -17.88
C ILE A 476 -12.68 -23.99 -18.45
N GLN A 477 -11.78 -23.01 -18.33
CA GLN A 477 -10.38 -23.13 -18.79
C GLN A 477 -9.63 -24.21 -17.99
N LEU A 478 -9.83 -24.24 -16.67
CA LEU A 478 -9.27 -25.29 -15.80
C LEU A 478 -9.78 -26.68 -16.23
N TRP A 479 -11.09 -26.80 -16.47
CA TRP A 479 -11.70 -28.04 -16.93
C TRP A 479 -11.13 -28.50 -18.27
N LYS A 480 -11.03 -27.59 -19.23
CA LYS A 480 -10.47 -27.87 -20.55
C LYS A 480 -9.03 -28.34 -20.47
N ARG A 481 -8.22 -27.74 -19.60
CA ARG A 481 -6.82 -28.14 -19.39
C ARG A 481 -6.68 -29.56 -18.83
N PHE A 482 -7.47 -29.91 -17.82
CA PHE A 482 -7.29 -31.16 -17.07
C PHE A 482 -8.21 -32.32 -17.45
N ARG A 483 -9.33 -32.03 -18.11
CA ARG A 483 -10.35 -33.02 -18.52
C ARG A 483 -10.54 -33.05 -20.04
N GLY A 484 -10.11 -32.01 -20.76
CA GLY A 484 -10.18 -31.94 -22.23
C GLY A 484 -11.50 -31.42 -22.79
N ASP A 485 -12.49 -31.13 -21.93
CA ASP A 485 -13.79 -30.56 -22.31
C ASP A 485 -14.08 -29.25 -21.57
N ASP A 486 -15.08 -28.51 -22.03
CA ASP A 486 -15.46 -27.18 -21.54
C ASP A 486 -16.69 -27.20 -20.61
N LYS A 487 -17.02 -28.35 -20.01
CA LYS A 487 -18.27 -28.55 -19.26
C LYS A 487 -18.02 -28.95 -17.80
N PRO A 488 -17.65 -27.99 -16.93
CA PRO A 488 -17.60 -28.25 -15.51
C PRO A 488 -18.99 -28.57 -14.94
N PRO A 489 -19.09 -29.44 -13.91
CA PRO A 489 -20.33 -29.75 -13.22
C PRO A 489 -21.01 -28.49 -12.65
N ALA A 490 -22.32 -28.38 -12.87
CA ALA A 490 -23.10 -27.20 -12.46
C ALA A 490 -23.06 -26.91 -10.95
N HIS A 491 -22.83 -27.93 -10.11
CA HIS A 491 -22.77 -27.78 -8.64
C HIS A 491 -21.50 -27.05 -8.15
N LEU A 492 -20.50 -26.85 -9.02
CA LEU A 492 -19.30 -26.07 -8.70
C LEU A 492 -19.58 -24.57 -8.77
N GLY A 493 -20.62 -24.12 -9.48
CA GLY A 493 -20.98 -22.71 -9.60
C GLY A 493 -20.58 -22.08 -10.93
N ALA A 494 -20.69 -20.75 -11.02
CA ALA A 494 -20.44 -20.03 -12.27
C ALA A 494 -18.95 -19.91 -12.57
N SER A 495 -18.55 -20.20 -13.82
CA SER A 495 -17.14 -20.21 -14.21
C SER A 495 -16.42 -18.88 -14.01
N ARG A 496 -17.12 -17.75 -14.20
CA ARG A 496 -16.55 -16.39 -14.08
C ARG A 496 -16.16 -15.99 -12.65
N ASP A 497 -16.68 -16.71 -11.66
CA ASP A 497 -16.38 -16.43 -10.24
C ASP A 497 -15.10 -17.14 -9.79
N TYR A 498 -14.49 -17.94 -10.67
CA TYR A 498 -13.24 -18.64 -10.42
C TYR A 498 -12.06 -17.90 -11.05
N ASN A 499 -11.03 -17.64 -10.22
CA ASN A 499 -9.72 -17.17 -10.65
C ASN A 499 -8.68 -18.12 -10.04
N VAL A 500 -8.45 -19.26 -10.69
CA VAL A 500 -7.61 -20.35 -10.19
C VAL A 500 -6.17 -20.13 -10.63
N ASP A 501 -5.36 -19.60 -9.73
CA ASP A 501 -3.93 -19.40 -9.97
C ASP A 501 -3.21 -20.73 -10.17
N MET A 502 -2.57 -20.92 -11.32
CA MET A 502 -1.83 -22.15 -11.58
C MET A 502 -0.62 -22.29 -10.65
N ILE A 503 -0.02 -21.18 -10.20
CA ILE A 503 1.13 -21.15 -9.29
C ILE A 503 0.83 -20.20 -8.13
N PRO A 504 -0.01 -20.61 -7.17
CA PRO A 504 -0.41 -19.75 -6.07
C PRO A 504 0.74 -19.56 -5.07
N LYS A 505 0.99 -18.30 -4.71
CA LYS A 505 2.03 -17.89 -3.78
C LYS A 505 1.53 -16.70 -2.97
N PHE A 506 1.71 -16.74 -1.66
CA PHE A 506 1.47 -15.63 -0.76
C PHE A 506 2.60 -14.61 -0.79
N MET A 507 2.27 -13.35 -0.48
CA MET A 507 3.27 -12.31 -0.29
C MET A 507 3.48 -12.12 1.21
N MET A 508 4.74 -12.10 1.66
CA MET A 508 5.03 -11.60 3.01
C MET A 508 4.69 -10.12 3.08
N ALA A 509 3.97 -9.71 4.12
CA ALA A 509 3.52 -8.34 4.30
C ALA A 509 4.68 -7.32 4.23
N ASN A 510 5.81 -7.61 4.88
CA ASN A 510 7.04 -6.78 4.80
C ASN A 510 8.08 -7.32 3.81
N GLY A 511 7.70 -8.28 2.96
CA GLY A 511 8.57 -8.95 2.01
C GLY A 511 9.10 -8.04 0.92
N THR A 512 10.11 -8.54 0.20
CA THR A 512 10.79 -7.80 -0.86
C THR A 512 9.84 -7.46 -2.01
N LEU A 513 8.92 -8.36 -2.36
CA LEU A 513 7.92 -8.12 -3.41
C LEU A 513 7.00 -6.95 -3.07
N VAL A 514 6.51 -6.85 -1.82
CA VAL A 514 5.67 -5.73 -1.41
C VAL A 514 6.42 -4.41 -1.51
N ARG A 515 7.72 -4.38 -1.16
CA ARG A 515 8.58 -3.20 -1.35
C ARG A 515 8.71 -2.81 -2.82
N VAL A 516 8.87 -3.78 -3.72
CA VAL A 516 8.90 -3.53 -5.18
C VAL A 516 7.57 -2.95 -5.67
N LEU A 517 6.43 -3.50 -5.20
CA LEU A 517 5.10 -3.00 -5.58
C LEU A 517 4.88 -1.54 -5.13
N ILE A 518 5.33 -1.19 -3.92
CA ILE A 518 5.25 0.18 -3.40
C ILE A 518 6.20 1.09 -4.18
N HIS A 519 7.46 0.68 -4.39
CA HIS A 519 8.45 1.47 -5.13
C HIS A 519 8.00 1.81 -6.56
N THR A 520 7.25 0.91 -7.20
CA THR A 520 6.75 1.09 -8.58
C THR A 520 5.36 1.73 -8.65
N ASP A 521 4.76 2.11 -7.53
CA ASP A 521 3.40 2.68 -7.44
C ASP A 521 2.32 1.82 -8.15
N VAL A 522 2.49 0.50 -8.23
CA VAL A 522 1.47 -0.41 -8.79
C VAL A 522 0.43 -0.83 -7.75
N THR A 523 0.71 -0.59 -6.47
CA THR A 523 -0.25 -0.84 -5.38
C THR A 523 -1.57 -0.10 -5.57
N LYS A 524 -1.60 1.05 -6.25
CA LYS A 524 -2.83 1.78 -6.62
C LYS A 524 -3.77 1.02 -7.56
N TYR A 525 -3.27 -0.05 -8.20
CA TYR A 525 -4.01 -0.89 -9.11
C TYR A 525 -4.54 -2.17 -8.46
N LEU A 526 -4.12 -2.44 -7.22
CA LEU A 526 -4.25 -3.75 -6.58
C LEU A 526 -4.92 -3.58 -5.22
N SER A 527 -5.78 -4.54 -4.87
CA SER A 527 -6.35 -4.65 -3.53
C SER A 527 -5.86 -5.94 -2.89
N PHE A 528 -5.34 -5.85 -1.67
CA PHE A 528 -4.82 -6.99 -0.93
C PHE A 528 -5.68 -7.28 0.29
N LYS A 529 -5.71 -8.55 0.67
CA LYS A 529 -6.32 -9.03 1.90
C LYS A 529 -5.31 -9.86 2.69
N ALA A 530 -5.33 -9.71 4.01
CA ALA A 530 -4.53 -10.53 4.90
C ALA A 530 -5.03 -11.99 4.89
N VAL A 531 -4.09 -12.93 4.97
CA VAL A 531 -4.39 -14.36 5.02
C VAL A 531 -4.69 -14.76 6.46
N ASP A 532 -5.75 -15.52 6.69
CA ASP A 532 -6.31 -15.72 8.04
C ASP A 532 -5.39 -16.53 8.98
N GLY A 533 -4.57 -17.43 8.43
CA GLY A 533 -3.73 -18.28 9.28
C GLY A 533 -2.51 -18.92 8.63
N SER A 534 -1.49 -19.15 9.45
CA SER A 534 -0.27 -19.89 9.11
C SER A 534 -0.09 -21.05 10.09
N TYR A 535 0.04 -22.25 9.54
CA TYR A 535 0.06 -23.50 10.29
C TYR A 535 1.23 -24.40 9.86
N VAL A 536 1.59 -25.32 10.73
CA VAL A 536 2.61 -26.36 10.51
C VAL A 536 2.05 -27.73 10.87
N PHE A 537 2.38 -28.73 10.07
CA PHE A 537 2.06 -30.12 10.35
C PHE A 537 3.10 -30.74 11.29
N ASN A 538 2.62 -31.38 12.35
CA ASN A 538 3.46 -32.09 13.32
C ASN A 538 2.70 -33.32 13.83
N LYS A 539 3.31 -34.50 13.73
CA LYS A 539 2.77 -35.77 14.26
C LYS A 539 1.30 -36.04 13.86
N GLY A 540 0.95 -35.81 12.59
CA GLY A 540 -0.39 -36.10 12.07
C GLY A 540 -1.43 -35.01 12.30
N LYS A 541 -1.05 -33.86 12.87
CA LYS A 541 -1.97 -32.74 13.15
C LYS A 541 -1.41 -31.42 12.66
N VAL A 542 -2.32 -30.51 12.33
CA VAL A 542 -2.02 -29.14 11.94
C VAL A 542 -2.09 -28.24 13.19
N HIS A 543 -1.10 -27.38 13.36
CA HIS A 543 -0.98 -26.47 14.51
C HIS A 543 -0.58 -25.08 14.05
N LYS A 544 -1.11 -24.04 14.70
CA LYS A 544 -0.74 -22.65 14.40
C LYS A 544 0.75 -22.42 14.67
N VAL A 545 1.44 -21.76 13.75
CA VAL A 545 2.87 -21.42 13.88
C VAL A 545 3.03 -20.32 14.93
N PRO A 546 3.79 -20.55 16.02
CA PRO A 546 4.07 -19.50 16.99
C PRO A 546 5.17 -18.57 16.47
N ALA A 547 4.87 -17.29 16.36
CA ALA A 547 5.80 -16.31 15.81
C ALA A 547 6.31 -15.28 16.83
N THR A 548 5.66 -15.21 17.99
CA THR A 548 6.04 -14.31 19.09
C THR A 548 6.40 -15.09 20.36
N ASP A 549 7.09 -14.42 21.27
CA ASP A 549 7.46 -14.98 22.57
C ASP A 549 6.21 -15.41 23.39
N MET A 550 5.12 -14.64 23.27
CA MET A 550 3.82 -14.94 23.91
C MET A 550 3.07 -16.10 23.23
N GLU A 551 3.08 -16.19 21.90
CA GLU A 551 2.49 -17.33 21.18
C GLU A 551 3.28 -18.62 21.43
N ALA A 552 4.61 -18.55 21.51
CA ALA A 552 5.46 -19.70 21.84
C ALA A 552 5.10 -20.29 23.22
N LEU A 553 4.77 -19.46 24.21
CA LEU A 553 4.31 -19.92 25.53
C LEU A 553 2.93 -20.61 25.47
N LYS A 554 2.05 -20.20 24.56
CA LYS A 554 0.70 -20.79 24.41
C LYS A 554 0.68 -22.03 23.52
N SER A 555 1.63 -22.16 22.59
CA SER A 555 1.64 -23.19 21.55
C SER A 555 1.58 -24.63 22.08
N PRO A 556 0.78 -25.53 21.50
CA PRO A 556 0.77 -26.96 21.86
C PRO A 556 1.94 -27.74 21.24
N LEU A 557 2.75 -27.15 20.37
CA LEU A 557 3.86 -27.81 19.67
C LEU A 557 5.02 -28.22 20.60
N MET A 558 5.13 -27.57 21.76
CA MET A 558 6.27 -27.67 22.66
C MET A 558 5.84 -28.05 24.09
N GLY A 559 6.66 -28.83 24.78
CA GLY A 559 6.52 -29.08 26.21
C GLY A 559 6.85 -27.85 27.07
N LEU A 560 6.45 -27.83 28.34
CA LEU A 560 6.56 -26.66 29.22
C LEU A 560 7.99 -26.09 29.33
N PHE A 561 9.01 -26.95 29.40
CA PHE A 561 10.41 -26.51 29.49
C PHE A 561 10.96 -26.03 28.15
N GLU A 562 10.56 -26.68 27.05
CA GLU A 562 10.95 -26.30 25.70
C GLU A 562 10.40 -24.91 25.34
N LYS A 563 9.14 -24.63 25.70
CA LYS A 563 8.53 -23.29 25.55
C LYS A 563 9.36 -22.17 26.16
N ARG A 564 9.96 -22.39 27.33
CA ARG A 564 10.81 -21.39 28.00
C ARG A 564 12.12 -21.17 27.26
N ARG A 565 12.69 -22.20 26.64
CA ARG A 565 13.90 -22.10 25.81
C ARG A 565 13.59 -21.40 24.49
N ALA A 566 12.55 -21.84 23.79
CA ALA A 566 12.07 -21.22 22.56
C ALA A 566 11.76 -19.73 22.77
N ARG A 567 11.09 -19.36 23.87
CA ARG A 567 10.85 -17.96 24.23
C ARG A 567 12.14 -17.14 24.31
N LYS A 568 13.18 -17.66 24.97
CA LYS A 568 14.48 -16.97 25.06
C LYS A 568 15.11 -16.78 23.69
N PHE A 569 15.02 -17.78 22.82
CA PHE A 569 15.50 -17.70 21.46
C PHE A 569 14.74 -16.64 20.64
N PHE A 570 13.41 -16.59 20.73
CA PHE A 570 12.62 -15.54 20.06
C PHE A 570 12.99 -14.14 20.53
N ILE A 571 13.19 -13.94 21.84
CA ILE A 571 13.64 -12.66 22.39
C ILE A 571 15.01 -12.28 21.81
N TYR A 572 15.94 -13.23 21.69
CA TYR A 572 17.24 -12.97 21.07
C TYR A 572 17.10 -12.52 19.61
N VAL A 573 16.33 -13.26 18.81
CA VAL A 573 16.09 -12.95 17.40
C VAL A 573 15.46 -11.55 17.24
N GLN A 574 14.47 -11.22 18.07
CA GLN A 574 13.80 -9.91 18.04
C GLN A 574 14.75 -8.77 18.41
N ASN A 575 15.61 -8.98 19.42
CA ASN A 575 16.55 -7.95 19.89
C ASN A 575 17.83 -7.85 19.05
N TYR A 576 18.12 -8.82 18.20
CA TYR A 576 19.33 -8.84 17.39
C TYR A 576 19.38 -7.65 16.42
N ASN A 577 20.42 -6.83 16.53
CA ASN A 577 20.69 -5.70 15.67
C ASN A 577 22.11 -5.81 15.11
N GLU A 578 22.24 -5.92 13.79
CA GLU A 578 23.54 -6.04 13.09
C GLU A 578 24.51 -4.90 13.45
N SER A 579 23.99 -3.68 13.65
CA SER A 579 24.80 -2.49 13.96
C SER A 579 25.17 -2.35 15.44
N ASP A 580 24.55 -3.11 16.34
CA ASP A 580 24.84 -3.06 17.79
C ASP A 580 25.43 -4.38 18.31
N PRO A 581 26.77 -4.46 18.47
CA PRO A 581 27.45 -5.66 18.98
C PRO A 581 26.98 -6.13 20.36
N LYS A 582 26.34 -5.26 21.17
CA LYS A 582 25.81 -5.67 22.49
C LYS A 582 24.66 -6.67 22.35
N THR A 583 23.90 -6.59 21.26
CA THR A 583 22.76 -7.48 20.99
C THR A 583 23.20 -8.85 20.48
N HIS A 584 24.46 -9.01 20.07
CA HIS A 584 24.96 -10.23 19.46
C HIS A 584 25.21 -11.35 20.48
N GLU A 585 25.26 -11.02 21.77
CA GLU A 585 25.62 -11.93 22.86
C GLU A 585 26.95 -12.69 22.62
N GLY A 586 27.93 -11.98 22.05
CA GLY A 586 29.25 -12.53 21.72
C GLY A 586 29.28 -13.48 20.52
N LEU A 587 28.22 -13.55 19.72
CA LEU A 587 28.14 -14.38 18.50
C LEU A 587 28.29 -13.55 17.24
N ASP A 588 29.16 -13.96 16.34
CA ASP A 588 29.22 -13.40 14.98
C ASP A 588 28.36 -14.24 14.04
N LEU A 589 27.14 -13.79 13.74
CA LEU A 589 26.19 -14.53 12.91
C LEU A 589 26.58 -14.66 11.44
N THR A 590 27.62 -13.94 11.00
CA THR A 590 28.20 -14.13 9.64
C THR A 590 29.08 -15.37 9.57
N ARG A 591 29.47 -15.94 10.72
CA ARG A 591 30.39 -17.08 10.82
C ARG A 591 29.79 -18.26 11.57
N VAL A 592 29.03 -17.98 12.64
CA VAL A 592 28.35 -18.99 13.44
C VAL A 592 27.25 -19.62 12.61
N THR A 593 27.23 -20.95 12.58
CA THR A 593 26.20 -21.70 11.85
C THR A 593 24.85 -21.63 12.56
N THR A 594 23.75 -21.77 11.82
CA THR A 594 22.41 -21.81 12.41
C THR A 594 22.30 -22.92 13.48
N LYS A 595 22.92 -24.08 13.24
CA LYS A 595 22.96 -25.19 14.19
C LYS A 595 23.65 -24.83 15.51
N GLU A 596 24.79 -24.15 15.45
CA GLU A 596 25.52 -23.69 16.65
C GLU A 596 24.70 -22.66 17.43
N LEU A 597 24.08 -21.70 16.72
CA LEU A 597 23.20 -20.71 17.33
C LEU A 597 22.04 -21.38 18.08
N ILE A 598 21.32 -22.30 17.43
CA ILE A 598 20.16 -22.95 18.05
C ILE A 598 20.61 -23.87 19.21
N SER A 599 21.75 -24.56 19.07
CA SER A 599 22.31 -25.41 20.12
C SER A 599 22.63 -24.63 21.40
N LYS A 600 23.05 -23.35 21.29
CA LYS A 600 23.25 -22.46 22.44
C LYS A 600 21.99 -22.30 23.30
N TYR A 601 20.81 -22.31 22.67
CA TYR A 601 19.51 -22.20 23.36
C TYR A 601 18.94 -23.55 23.80
N GLY A 602 19.55 -24.66 23.36
CA GLY A 602 19.15 -26.02 23.72
C GLY A 602 17.76 -26.40 23.22
N LEU A 603 17.38 -25.95 22.02
CA LEU A 603 16.12 -26.31 21.39
C LEU A 603 16.16 -27.75 20.89
N ASP A 604 15.02 -28.45 20.94
CA ASP A 604 14.90 -29.82 20.43
C ASP A 604 14.72 -29.88 18.91
N ASP A 605 14.93 -31.06 18.32
CA ASP A 605 14.89 -31.25 16.87
C ASP A 605 13.52 -30.89 16.25
N ASN A 606 12.41 -31.11 16.96
CA ASN A 606 11.08 -30.74 16.47
C ASN A 606 10.90 -29.22 16.45
N THR A 607 11.48 -28.54 17.43
CA THR A 607 11.46 -27.08 17.53
C THR A 607 12.33 -26.43 16.47
N ILE A 608 13.49 -27.02 16.20
CA ILE A 608 14.36 -26.65 15.07
C ILE A 608 13.61 -26.79 13.75
N ASP A 609 12.90 -27.91 13.55
CA ASP A 609 12.14 -28.23 12.34
C ASP A 609 11.09 -27.15 12.03
N PHE A 610 10.20 -26.82 12.98
CA PHE A 610 9.19 -25.79 12.70
C PHE A 610 9.77 -24.37 12.63
N ILE A 611 10.84 -24.06 13.36
CA ILE A 611 11.49 -22.74 13.27
C ILE A 611 12.11 -22.55 11.89
N GLY A 612 12.84 -23.55 11.39
CA GLY A 612 13.49 -23.48 10.09
C GLY A 612 12.49 -23.43 8.94
N HIS A 613 11.55 -24.38 8.93
CA HIS A 613 10.67 -24.60 7.79
C HIS A 613 9.41 -23.74 7.83
N ALA A 614 8.80 -23.54 9.00
CA ALA A 614 7.52 -22.83 9.09
C ALA A 614 7.64 -21.32 9.41
N LEU A 615 8.77 -20.89 9.97
CA LEU A 615 8.99 -19.49 10.36
C LEU A 615 10.09 -18.82 9.54
N ALA A 616 11.25 -19.46 9.37
CA ALA A 616 12.30 -18.96 8.46
C ALA A 616 12.05 -19.33 6.99
N LEU A 617 11.10 -20.24 6.72
CA LEU A 617 10.72 -20.70 5.37
C LEU A 617 11.90 -21.23 4.55
N HIS A 618 12.80 -21.97 5.21
CA HIS A 618 13.79 -22.77 4.52
C HIS A 618 13.11 -23.96 3.83
N ARG A 619 13.69 -24.44 2.73
CA ARG A 619 13.13 -25.53 1.92
C ARG A 619 13.64 -26.92 2.33
N ASP A 620 14.81 -26.93 2.94
CA ASP A 620 15.53 -28.11 3.39
C ASP A 620 16.52 -27.75 4.49
N ASP A 621 17.09 -28.76 5.15
CA ASP A 621 17.95 -28.59 6.33
C ASP A 621 19.37 -28.09 6.03
N ARG A 622 19.71 -27.71 4.79
CA ARG A 622 21.07 -27.21 4.47
C ARG A 622 21.40 -25.94 5.25
N TYR A 623 20.41 -25.08 5.53
CA TYR A 623 20.54 -23.85 6.32
C TYR A 623 21.16 -24.06 7.71
N LEU A 624 21.05 -25.27 8.27
CA LEU A 624 21.65 -25.60 9.57
C LEU A 624 23.17 -25.47 9.58
N ASN A 625 23.82 -25.72 8.44
CA ASN A 625 25.27 -25.64 8.29
C ASN A 625 25.73 -24.32 7.66
N GLU A 626 24.80 -23.40 7.36
CA GLU A 626 25.07 -22.08 6.79
C GLU A 626 25.10 -21.01 7.91
N PRO A 627 25.69 -19.83 7.64
CA PRO A 627 25.71 -18.72 8.59
C PRO A 627 24.31 -18.34 9.09
N ALA A 628 24.19 -18.14 10.40
CA ALA A 628 22.89 -17.93 11.06
C ALA A 628 22.21 -16.60 10.73
N LEU A 629 22.94 -15.63 10.17
CA LEU A 629 22.43 -14.29 9.89
C LEU A 629 21.19 -14.30 8.98
N ASP A 630 21.22 -15.09 7.90
CA ASP A 630 20.10 -15.19 6.95
C ASP A 630 18.85 -15.76 7.63
N THR A 631 19.00 -16.84 8.41
CA THR A 631 17.92 -17.42 9.21
C THR A 631 17.32 -16.39 10.17
N VAL A 632 18.15 -15.64 10.91
CA VAL A 632 17.68 -14.60 11.84
C VAL A 632 16.93 -13.49 11.09
N LYS A 633 17.41 -13.05 9.93
CA LYS A 633 16.72 -12.05 9.09
C LYS A 633 15.36 -12.53 8.62
N ARG A 634 15.26 -13.77 8.13
CA ARG A 634 13.99 -14.39 7.71
C ARG A 634 13.00 -14.48 8.86
N MET A 635 13.47 -14.87 10.05
CA MET A 635 12.62 -14.93 11.25
C MET A 635 12.11 -13.54 11.67
N LYS A 636 12.96 -12.52 11.61
CA LYS A 636 12.56 -11.13 11.89
C LYS A 636 11.53 -10.64 10.86
N LEU A 637 11.77 -10.91 9.58
CA LEU A 637 10.84 -10.57 8.50
C LEU A 637 9.46 -11.20 8.72
N TYR A 638 9.41 -12.47 9.14
CA TYR A 638 8.15 -13.13 9.48
C TYR A 638 7.44 -12.42 10.64
N ALA A 639 8.15 -12.13 11.73
CA ALA A 639 7.57 -11.48 12.91
C ALA A 639 7.08 -10.05 12.62
N GLU A 640 7.87 -9.28 11.86
CA GLU A 640 7.51 -7.92 11.42
C GLU A 640 6.31 -7.94 10.47
N SER A 641 6.25 -8.92 9.56
CA SER A 641 5.12 -9.11 8.64
C SER A 641 3.84 -9.46 9.39
N LEU A 642 3.93 -10.34 10.40
CA LEU A 642 2.78 -10.69 11.25
C LEU A 642 2.28 -9.50 12.07
N ALA A 643 3.18 -8.63 12.52
CA ALA A 643 2.82 -7.44 13.31
C ALA A 643 2.15 -6.34 12.48
N ARG A 644 2.22 -6.41 11.13
CA ARG A 644 1.73 -5.36 10.23
C ARG A 644 0.22 -5.41 10.01
N PHE A 645 -0.40 -6.59 10.06
CA PHE A 645 -1.83 -6.79 9.79
C PHE A 645 -2.46 -7.63 10.90
N GLN A 646 -3.72 -7.34 11.26
CA GLN A 646 -4.48 -8.07 12.28
C GLN A 646 -4.97 -9.45 11.81
N GLY A 647 -4.62 -9.86 10.59
CA GLY A 647 -5.07 -11.11 9.93
C GLY A 647 -4.50 -12.42 10.47
N GLY A 648 -3.72 -12.44 11.56
CA GLY A 648 -3.30 -13.70 12.20
C GLY A 648 -2.23 -14.53 11.47
N SER A 649 -1.73 -14.05 10.32
CA SER A 649 -0.59 -14.59 9.59
C SER A 649 0.31 -13.47 9.02
N PRO A 650 1.56 -13.75 8.61
CA PRO A 650 2.44 -12.75 8.00
C PRO A 650 2.16 -12.50 6.51
N TYR A 651 1.09 -13.08 5.97
CA TYR A 651 0.86 -13.17 4.53
C TYR A 651 -0.30 -12.29 4.09
N ILE A 652 -0.18 -11.77 2.87
CA ILE A 652 -1.26 -11.12 2.13
C ILE A 652 -1.42 -11.77 0.76
N TYR A 653 -2.62 -11.64 0.20
CA TYR A 653 -2.97 -12.13 -1.12
C TYR A 653 -3.84 -11.11 -1.87
N PRO A 654 -3.65 -10.92 -3.18
CA PRO A 654 -4.48 -10.00 -3.94
C PRO A 654 -5.92 -10.53 -4.07
N LEU A 655 -6.89 -9.63 -3.99
CA LEU A 655 -8.26 -9.94 -4.41
C LEU A 655 -8.25 -10.26 -5.90
N TYR A 656 -9.06 -11.24 -6.30
CA TYR A 656 -9.13 -11.80 -7.67
C TYR A 656 -7.91 -12.63 -8.10
N GLY A 657 -6.95 -12.89 -7.21
CA GLY A 657 -5.83 -13.79 -7.47
C GLY A 657 -4.61 -13.11 -8.10
N LEU A 658 -3.60 -13.90 -8.40
CA LEU A 658 -2.28 -13.40 -8.83
C LEU A 658 -2.28 -12.86 -10.25
N GLY A 659 -3.28 -13.19 -11.06
CA GLY A 659 -3.46 -12.66 -12.43
C GLY A 659 -3.57 -11.14 -12.49
N GLU A 660 -3.92 -10.48 -11.39
CA GLU A 660 -3.93 -9.01 -11.29
C GLU A 660 -2.52 -8.40 -11.29
N LEU A 661 -1.50 -9.14 -10.82
CA LEU A 661 -0.13 -8.64 -10.74
C LEU A 661 0.48 -8.41 -12.14
N PRO A 662 0.50 -9.39 -13.06
CA PRO A 662 0.93 -9.16 -14.45
C PRO A 662 0.19 -8.01 -15.13
N GLN A 663 -1.13 -7.90 -14.92
CA GLN A 663 -1.94 -6.83 -15.50
C GLN A 663 -1.56 -5.45 -14.98
N ALA A 664 -1.33 -5.32 -13.66
CA ALA A 664 -0.90 -4.07 -13.04
C ALA A 664 0.48 -3.62 -13.54
N PHE A 665 1.43 -4.55 -13.68
CA PHE A 665 2.74 -4.25 -14.24
C PHE A 665 2.72 -3.97 -15.75
N ALA A 666 1.83 -4.64 -16.50
CA ALA A 666 1.62 -4.34 -17.91
C ALA A 666 1.10 -2.91 -18.10
N ARG A 667 0.14 -2.51 -17.27
CA ARG A 667 -0.34 -1.13 -17.24
C ARG A 667 0.76 -0.14 -16.84
N LEU A 668 1.57 -0.46 -15.82
CA LEU A 668 2.70 0.37 -15.43
C LEU A 668 3.64 0.59 -16.61
N SER A 669 4.10 -0.49 -17.24
CA SER A 669 5.02 -0.40 -18.37
C SER A 669 4.41 0.43 -19.52
N ALA A 670 3.12 0.26 -19.82
CA ALA A 670 2.42 1.08 -20.82
C ALA A 670 2.39 2.58 -20.50
N VAL A 671 2.23 2.95 -19.22
CA VAL A 671 2.27 4.36 -18.78
C VAL A 671 3.65 4.99 -19.05
N TYR A 672 4.72 4.20 -18.98
CA TYR A 672 6.10 4.63 -19.24
C TYR A 672 6.54 4.40 -20.71
N GLY A 673 5.60 4.12 -21.61
CA GLY A 673 5.87 3.98 -23.05
C GLY A 673 6.29 2.58 -23.50
N GLY A 674 6.14 1.57 -22.64
CA GLY A 674 6.29 0.16 -23.01
C GLY A 674 5.10 -0.33 -23.84
N THR A 675 5.36 -1.24 -24.79
CA THR A 675 4.31 -1.80 -25.67
C THR A 675 4.08 -3.26 -25.31
N TYR A 676 2.83 -3.67 -25.07
CA TYR A 676 2.45 -5.06 -24.82
C TYR A 676 1.74 -5.67 -26.04
N MET A 677 2.15 -6.86 -26.46
CA MET A 677 1.53 -7.60 -27.55
C MET A 677 1.26 -9.05 -27.15
N LEU A 678 -0.01 -9.41 -26.97
CA LEU A 678 -0.44 -10.79 -26.76
C LEU A 678 -0.75 -11.47 -28.10
N ASN A 679 -0.91 -12.79 -28.06
CA ASN A 679 -1.25 -13.63 -29.21
C ASN A 679 -0.27 -13.42 -30.39
N LYS A 680 1.03 -13.32 -30.08
CA LYS A 680 2.10 -13.22 -31.08
C LYS A 680 2.80 -14.56 -31.22
N PRO A 681 2.42 -15.39 -32.20
CA PRO A 681 2.98 -16.73 -32.33
C PRO A 681 4.44 -16.68 -32.79
N GLU A 682 5.15 -17.80 -32.59
CA GLU A 682 6.49 -18.03 -33.14
C GLU A 682 7.54 -16.93 -32.84
N CYS A 683 7.49 -16.30 -31.67
CA CYS A 683 8.52 -15.35 -31.23
C CYS A 683 9.89 -16.03 -31.19
N LYS A 684 10.73 -15.75 -32.19
CA LYS A 684 12.06 -16.31 -32.35
C LYS A 684 13.10 -15.23 -32.07
N VAL A 685 14.00 -15.49 -31.12
CA VAL A 685 15.15 -14.61 -30.84
C VAL A 685 16.15 -14.73 -31.98
N GLU A 686 16.51 -13.60 -32.58
CA GLU A 686 17.55 -13.51 -33.60
C GLU A 686 18.88 -13.11 -32.96
N PHE A 687 19.95 -13.77 -33.42
CA PHE A 687 21.31 -13.58 -32.94
C PHE A 687 22.19 -13.03 -34.06
N ASP A 688 23.12 -12.14 -33.72
CA ASP A 688 24.14 -11.65 -34.66
C ASP A 688 25.27 -12.68 -34.90
N MET A 689 26.27 -12.30 -35.70
CA MET A 689 27.40 -13.18 -36.01
C MET A 689 28.29 -13.49 -34.79
N GLU A 690 28.22 -12.67 -33.73
CA GLU A 690 28.93 -12.88 -32.46
C GLU A 690 28.13 -13.74 -31.48
N GLY A 691 26.87 -14.06 -31.80
CA GLY A 691 25.98 -14.83 -30.94
C GLY A 691 25.21 -14.00 -29.90
N LYS A 692 25.14 -12.67 -30.07
CA LYS A 692 24.35 -11.77 -29.22
C LYS A 692 22.94 -11.57 -29.76
N ALA A 693 21.96 -11.53 -28.87
CA ALA A 693 20.59 -11.22 -29.25
C ALA A 693 20.50 -9.80 -29.83
N CYS A 694 19.93 -9.69 -31.03
CA CYS A 694 19.83 -8.43 -31.78
C CYS A 694 18.39 -8.07 -32.19
N GLY A 695 17.44 -8.99 -31.97
CA GLY A 695 16.02 -8.76 -32.22
C GLY A 695 15.16 -9.98 -31.95
N VAL A 696 13.86 -9.82 -32.12
CA VAL A 696 12.88 -10.90 -32.07
C VAL A 696 12.00 -10.85 -33.31
N THR A 697 11.89 -11.97 -34.01
CA THR A 697 11.01 -12.15 -35.17
C THR A 697 9.70 -12.81 -34.74
N SER A 698 8.57 -12.27 -35.18
CA SER A 698 7.24 -12.89 -35.06
C SER A 698 6.43 -12.54 -36.31
N GLU A 699 5.68 -13.50 -36.85
CA GLU A 699 4.84 -13.33 -38.05
C GLU A 699 5.57 -12.75 -39.29
N GLY A 700 6.89 -12.98 -39.39
CA GLY A 700 7.72 -12.49 -40.49
C GLY A 700 8.26 -11.07 -40.33
N GLU A 701 7.93 -10.39 -39.22
CA GLU A 701 8.43 -9.06 -38.87
C GLU A 701 9.43 -9.17 -37.70
N THR A 702 10.54 -8.41 -37.77
CA THR A 702 11.61 -8.44 -36.76
C THR A 702 11.72 -7.10 -36.05
N ALA A 703 11.44 -7.07 -34.75
CA ALA A 703 11.74 -5.93 -33.88
C ALA A 703 13.19 -6.02 -33.39
N LYS A 704 13.96 -4.94 -33.53
CA LYS A 704 15.37 -4.90 -33.11
C LYS A 704 15.48 -4.56 -31.63
N CYS A 705 16.46 -5.17 -30.96
CA CYS A 705 16.73 -4.86 -29.55
C CYS A 705 18.18 -5.07 -29.15
N LYS A 706 18.59 -4.44 -28.04
CA LYS A 706 19.93 -4.63 -27.45
C LYS A 706 20.00 -5.83 -26.51
N LYS A 707 18.89 -6.16 -25.84
CA LYS A 707 18.78 -7.23 -24.84
C LYS A 707 17.42 -7.93 -24.96
N VAL A 708 17.40 -9.22 -24.62
CA VAL A 708 16.18 -10.01 -24.53
C VAL A 708 16.02 -10.57 -23.13
N VAL A 709 14.84 -10.38 -22.56
CA VAL A 709 14.38 -11.05 -21.33
C VAL A 709 13.36 -12.11 -21.73
N CYS A 710 13.41 -13.31 -21.17
CA CYS A 710 12.37 -14.30 -21.43
C CYS A 710 12.25 -15.37 -20.34
N ASP A 711 11.12 -16.06 -20.31
CA ASP A 711 11.00 -17.30 -19.55
C ASP A 711 11.66 -18.49 -20.30
N PRO A 712 11.97 -19.62 -19.62
CA PRO A 712 12.65 -20.77 -20.20
C PRO A 712 12.04 -21.35 -21.49
N SER A 713 10.75 -21.15 -21.73
CA SER A 713 10.04 -21.72 -22.88
C SER A 713 10.41 -21.07 -24.21
N TYR A 714 11.05 -19.89 -24.21
CA TYR A 714 11.48 -19.19 -25.43
C TYR A 714 12.88 -19.59 -25.90
N LEU A 715 13.74 -20.04 -24.98
CA LEU A 715 15.14 -20.42 -25.26
C LEU A 715 15.47 -21.81 -24.65
N PRO A 716 14.80 -22.89 -25.09
CA PRO A 716 14.95 -24.23 -24.50
C PRO A 716 16.38 -24.80 -24.61
N ASN A 717 17.18 -24.30 -25.56
CA ASN A 717 18.58 -24.68 -25.77
C ASN A 717 19.58 -23.94 -24.85
N LYS A 718 19.13 -22.94 -24.08
CA LYS A 718 19.95 -22.15 -23.15
C LYS A 718 19.57 -22.38 -21.68
N VAL A 719 18.73 -23.37 -21.41
CA VAL A 719 18.31 -23.76 -20.06
C VAL A 719 18.59 -25.23 -19.81
N ARG A 720 18.71 -25.62 -18.54
CA ARG A 720 18.73 -27.04 -18.14
C ARG A 720 17.60 -27.34 -17.17
N LYS A 721 17.10 -28.57 -17.23
CA LYS A 721 16.15 -29.09 -16.24
C LYS A 721 16.85 -29.35 -14.91
N VAL A 722 16.32 -28.81 -13.83
CA VAL A 722 16.87 -28.93 -12.45
C VAL A 722 16.00 -29.76 -11.53
N GLY A 723 14.74 -29.98 -11.89
CA GLY A 723 13.81 -30.75 -11.06
C GLY A 723 12.42 -30.81 -11.68
N LYS A 724 11.48 -31.31 -10.90
CA LYS A 724 10.06 -31.40 -11.23
C LYS A 724 9.25 -31.02 -9.98
N VAL A 725 8.08 -30.45 -10.16
CA VAL A 725 7.14 -30.14 -9.07
C VAL A 725 5.88 -30.96 -9.28
N ALA A 726 5.39 -31.57 -8.21
CA ALA A 726 4.08 -32.20 -8.16
C ALA A 726 3.09 -31.23 -7.51
N ARG A 727 1.89 -31.12 -8.09
CA ARG A 727 0.81 -30.26 -7.60
C ARG A 727 -0.53 -30.98 -7.67
N ALA A 728 -1.35 -30.78 -6.65
CA ALA A 728 -2.77 -31.09 -6.65
C ALA A 728 -3.56 -29.79 -6.46
N ILE A 729 -4.63 -29.61 -7.23
CA ILE A 729 -5.57 -28.50 -7.15
C ILE A 729 -6.92 -29.08 -6.73
N ALA A 730 -7.43 -28.68 -5.58
CA ALA A 730 -8.66 -29.21 -4.99
C ALA A 730 -9.71 -28.09 -4.84
N ILE A 731 -10.92 -28.36 -5.33
CA ILE A 731 -12.10 -27.53 -5.08
C ILE A 731 -12.89 -28.15 -3.92
N MET A 732 -13.23 -27.33 -2.93
CA MET A 732 -13.90 -27.78 -1.71
C MET A 732 -15.07 -26.87 -1.35
N SER A 733 -15.99 -27.39 -0.54
CA SER A 733 -17.16 -26.66 -0.01
C SER A 733 -17.08 -26.34 1.48
N HIS A 734 -15.89 -26.43 2.08
CA HIS A 734 -15.67 -26.16 3.50
C HIS A 734 -14.22 -25.70 3.75
N PRO A 735 -13.94 -25.01 4.88
CA PRO A 735 -12.58 -24.69 5.29
C PRO A 735 -11.78 -25.96 5.60
N ILE A 736 -10.46 -25.84 5.60
CA ILE A 736 -9.58 -26.96 5.93
C ILE A 736 -9.80 -27.37 7.41
N PRO A 737 -9.92 -28.67 7.72
CA PRO A 737 -10.06 -29.13 9.10
C PRO A 737 -8.91 -28.67 10.00
N ASN A 738 -9.23 -28.29 11.24
CA ASN A 738 -8.28 -27.82 12.27
C ASN A 738 -7.56 -26.49 11.93
N THR A 739 -8.17 -25.61 11.13
CA THR A 739 -7.64 -24.27 10.85
C THR A 739 -8.58 -23.16 11.30
N ASP A 740 -9.28 -23.34 12.43
CA ASP A 740 -10.17 -22.32 13.03
C ASP A 740 -11.20 -21.73 12.04
N GLU A 741 -11.72 -22.55 11.13
CA GLU A 741 -12.65 -22.17 10.05
C GLU A 741 -12.14 -21.06 9.11
N SER A 742 -10.81 -20.89 9.03
CA SER A 742 -10.14 -19.91 8.17
C SER A 742 -10.53 -20.04 6.69
N HIS A 743 -10.74 -18.90 6.05
CA HIS A 743 -11.04 -18.74 4.64
C HIS A 743 -9.81 -18.69 3.73
N SER A 744 -8.64 -18.41 4.29
CA SER A 744 -7.36 -18.57 3.64
C SER A 744 -6.27 -19.02 4.61
N VAL A 745 -5.46 -19.99 4.20
CA VAL A 745 -4.43 -20.56 5.06
C VAL A 745 -3.19 -20.96 4.29
N GLN A 746 -2.05 -20.89 4.98
CA GLN A 746 -0.85 -21.62 4.63
C GLN A 746 -0.63 -22.76 5.63
N VAL A 747 -0.33 -23.96 5.15
CA VAL A 747 0.10 -25.09 5.95
C VAL A 747 1.42 -25.63 5.40
N ILE A 748 2.44 -25.66 6.24
CA ILE A 748 3.76 -26.22 5.88
C ILE A 748 3.87 -27.62 6.48
N LEU A 749 4.28 -28.59 5.65
CA LEU A 749 4.53 -29.96 6.05
C LEU A 749 6.03 -30.24 5.92
N PRO A 750 6.79 -30.11 7.02
CA PRO A 750 8.23 -30.29 7.00
C PRO A 750 8.61 -31.69 6.54
N GLN A 751 9.66 -31.79 5.72
CA GLN A 751 10.09 -33.05 5.10
C GLN A 751 10.32 -34.19 6.10
N LYS A 752 10.85 -33.89 7.29
CA LYS A 752 11.11 -34.87 8.35
C LYS A 752 9.83 -35.52 8.88
N GLN A 753 8.72 -34.78 8.92
CA GLN A 753 7.42 -35.31 9.35
C GLN A 753 6.84 -36.30 8.34
N LEU A 754 7.27 -36.20 7.08
CA LEU A 754 6.79 -37.03 5.97
C LEU A 754 7.81 -38.09 5.51
N GLY A 755 9.02 -38.11 6.07
CA GLY A 755 10.11 -38.97 5.61
C GLY A 755 10.61 -38.64 4.20
N ARG A 756 10.51 -37.36 3.82
CA ARG A 756 10.89 -36.82 2.50
C ARG A 756 12.24 -36.10 2.56
N LYS A 757 12.74 -35.67 1.39
CA LYS A 757 13.92 -34.79 1.26
C LYS A 757 13.54 -33.32 1.03
N SER A 758 12.27 -33.07 0.75
CA SER A 758 11.72 -31.77 0.43
C SER A 758 10.38 -31.57 1.12
N ASP A 759 10.16 -30.33 1.55
CA ASP A 759 8.93 -29.93 2.21
C ASP A 759 7.74 -29.98 1.25
N MET A 760 6.55 -30.18 1.83
CA MET A 760 5.28 -30.09 1.13
C MET A 760 4.52 -28.88 1.65
N TYR A 761 3.87 -28.18 0.74
CA TYR A 761 3.14 -26.95 1.03
C TYR A 761 1.68 -27.15 0.70
N LEU A 762 0.83 -26.62 1.56
CA LEU A 762 -0.59 -26.53 1.33
C LEU A 762 -0.99 -25.05 1.41
N PHE A 763 -1.63 -24.59 0.34
CA PHE A 763 -2.14 -23.24 0.17
C PHE A 763 -3.65 -23.32 0.04
N CYS A 764 -4.39 -22.41 0.66
CA CYS A 764 -5.83 -22.33 0.46
C CYS A 764 -6.29 -20.87 0.43
N CYS A 765 -7.12 -20.55 -0.55
CA CYS A 765 -7.92 -19.33 -0.61
C CYS A 765 -9.37 -19.70 -0.96
N SER A 766 -10.29 -18.76 -0.78
CA SER A 766 -11.72 -19.02 -1.01
C SER A 766 -12.40 -17.79 -1.60
N TYR A 767 -13.72 -17.82 -1.66
CA TYR A 767 -14.55 -16.68 -2.03
C TYR A 767 -14.24 -15.39 -1.26
N SER A 768 -13.62 -15.47 -0.08
CA SER A 768 -13.20 -14.29 0.68
C SER A 768 -12.13 -13.44 -0.02
N HIS A 769 -11.47 -14.00 -1.03
CA HIS A 769 -10.46 -13.37 -1.90
C HIS A 769 -10.95 -13.21 -3.35
N ASN A 770 -12.24 -13.46 -3.63
CA ASN A 770 -12.83 -13.43 -4.98
C ASN A 770 -12.14 -14.36 -5.99
N VAL A 771 -11.55 -15.47 -5.53
CA VAL A 771 -10.96 -16.50 -6.40
C VAL A 771 -11.88 -17.68 -6.67
N ALA A 772 -13.00 -17.76 -5.94
CA ALA A 772 -14.00 -18.82 -6.05
C ALA A 772 -15.40 -18.27 -5.73
N PRO A 773 -16.49 -18.91 -6.19
CA PRO A 773 -17.85 -18.51 -5.85
C PRO A 773 -18.14 -18.72 -4.36
N LYS A 774 -19.13 -18.00 -3.83
CA LYS A 774 -19.50 -18.02 -2.41
C LYS A 774 -19.68 -19.46 -1.89
N GLY A 775 -19.00 -19.76 -0.79
CA GLY A 775 -19.02 -21.09 -0.16
C GLY A 775 -18.00 -22.08 -0.72
N LYS A 776 -17.25 -21.74 -1.78
CA LYS A 776 -16.18 -22.58 -2.35
C LYS A 776 -14.80 -22.13 -1.90
N PHE A 777 -13.92 -23.12 -1.80
CA PHE A 777 -12.51 -23.01 -1.42
C PHE A 777 -11.67 -23.68 -2.51
N ILE A 778 -10.49 -23.13 -2.75
CA ILE A 778 -9.49 -23.69 -3.66
C ILE A 778 -8.24 -23.93 -2.84
N ALA A 779 -7.89 -25.20 -2.70
CA ALA A 779 -6.68 -25.65 -2.01
C ALA A 779 -5.69 -26.23 -3.01
N PHE A 780 -4.41 -25.98 -2.75
CA PHE A 780 -3.31 -26.50 -3.52
C PHE A 780 -2.38 -27.27 -2.60
N VAL A 781 -1.93 -28.44 -3.04
CA VAL A 781 -0.90 -29.21 -2.36
C VAL A 781 0.26 -29.35 -3.33
N SER A 782 1.45 -28.85 -2.97
CA SER A 782 2.62 -28.86 -3.84
C SER A 782 3.88 -29.31 -3.12
N CYS A 783 4.75 -30.04 -3.82
CA CYS A 783 6.08 -30.41 -3.33
C CYS A 783 7.06 -30.57 -4.50
N GLU A 784 8.35 -30.61 -4.19
CA GLU A 784 9.33 -31.07 -5.16
C GLU A 784 9.10 -32.55 -5.44
N ALA A 785 9.02 -32.95 -6.70
CA ALA A 785 8.70 -34.33 -7.06
C ALA A 785 9.91 -35.22 -6.84
N GLU A 786 9.81 -36.13 -5.88
CA GLU A 786 10.80 -37.18 -5.60
C GLU A 786 10.47 -38.48 -6.37
N THR A 787 9.24 -38.57 -6.90
CA THR A 787 8.73 -39.69 -7.69
C THR A 787 7.99 -39.21 -8.94
N ASP A 788 7.66 -40.14 -9.85
CA ASP A 788 6.80 -39.85 -11.01
C ASP A 788 5.30 -40.07 -10.73
N ASN A 789 4.91 -40.34 -9.48
CA ASN A 789 3.51 -40.56 -9.10
C ASN A 789 3.03 -39.45 -8.13
N PRO A 790 2.51 -38.32 -8.66
CA PRO A 790 2.11 -37.19 -7.83
C PRO A 790 0.96 -37.51 -6.89
N GLU A 791 0.05 -38.42 -7.25
CA GLU A 791 -1.11 -38.77 -6.40
C GLU A 791 -0.69 -39.44 -5.09
N LEU A 792 0.22 -40.41 -5.17
CA LEU A 792 0.77 -41.08 -3.99
C LEU A 792 1.63 -40.11 -3.16
N GLU A 793 2.39 -39.27 -3.85
CA GLU A 793 3.34 -38.36 -3.21
C GLU A 793 2.64 -37.24 -2.43
N LEU A 794 1.56 -36.68 -3.00
CA LEU A 794 0.80 -35.58 -2.40
C LEU A 794 -0.28 -36.05 -1.43
N LYS A 795 -0.51 -37.37 -1.32
CA LYS A 795 -1.52 -37.97 -0.45
C LYS A 795 -1.51 -37.42 0.99
N PRO A 796 -0.36 -37.28 1.67
CA PRO A 796 -0.34 -36.74 3.03
C PRO A 796 -0.95 -35.34 3.16
N GLY A 797 -0.74 -34.46 2.17
CA GLY A 797 -1.34 -33.13 2.14
C GLY A 797 -2.80 -33.15 1.69
N VAL A 798 -3.16 -34.00 0.73
CA VAL A 798 -4.55 -34.17 0.26
C VAL A 798 -5.45 -34.71 1.38
N ASP A 799 -4.95 -35.65 2.19
CA ASP A 799 -5.69 -36.22 3.32
C ASP A 799 -6.02 -35.16 4.40
N LEU A 800 -5.27 -34.06 4.48
CA LEU A 800 -5.56 -32.94 5.39
C LEU A 800 -6.73 -32.07 4.92
N LEU A 801 -7.08 -32.11 3.63
CA LEU A 801 -8.13 -31.27 3.06
C LEU A 801 -9.52 -31.70 3.57
N GLY A 802 -9.73 -32.97 3.93
CA GLY A 802 -11.07 -33.50 4.21
C GLY A 802 -11.82 -33.82 2.91
N PRO A 803 -13.18 -33.78 2.92
CA PRO A 803 -13.98 -33.96 1.70
C PRO A 803 -13.62 -32.97 0.58
N VAL A 804 -13.33 -33.50 -0.62
CA VAL A 804 -13.00 -32.69 -1.80
C VAL A 804 -14.10 -32.88 -2.84
N ASP A 805 -14.59 -31.78 -3.43
CA ASP A 805 -15.60 -31.82 -4.49
C ASP A 805 -14.98 -32.29 -5.81
N GLU A 806 -13.81 -31.75 -6.15
CA GLU A 806 -13.06 -32.10 -7.36
C GLU A 806 -11.55 -31.89 -7.14
N ILE A 807 -10.71 -32.76 -7.73
CA ILE A 807 -9.25 -32.67 -7.62
C ILE A 807 -8.55 -32.90 -8.96
N PHE A 808 -7.53 -32.09 -9.23
CA PHE A 808 -6.68 -32.16 -10.42
C PHE A 808 -5.23 -32.37 -10.02
N PHE A 809 -4.52 -33.27 -10.70
CA PHE A 809 -3.11 -33.52 -10.46
C PHE A 809 -2.28 -33.07 -11.67
N GLU A 810 -1.16 -32.43 -11.41
CA GLU A 810 -0.24 -31.94 -12.43
C GLU A 810 1.21 -32.17 -11.98
N THR A 811 2.10 -32.34 -12.95
CA THR A 811 3.54 -32.18 -12.73
C THR A 811 4.12 -31.29 -13.80
N TYR A 812 5.04 -30.40 -13.42
CA TYR A 812 5.77 -29.57 -14.37
C TYR A 812 7.28 -29.59 -14.08
N ASP A 813 8.06 -29.41 -15.14
CA ASP A 813 9.51 -29.40 -15.07
C ASP A 813 10.02 -28.02 -14.69
N ARG A 814 11.09 -27.98 -13.89
CA ARG A 814 11.78 -26.74 -13.52
C ARG A 814 13.07 -26.59 -14.30
N TYR A 815 13.30 -25.37 -14.77
CA TYR A 815 14.47 -24.99 -15.55
C TYR A 815 15.22 -23.83 -14.91
N GLU A 816 16.53 -23.79 -15.15
CA GLU A 816 17.41 -22.67 -14.83
C GLU A 816 18.28 -22.31 -16.04
N PRO A 817 18.68 -21.03 -16.21
CA PRO A 817 19.60 -20.62 -17.26
C PRO A 817 20.95 -21.31 -17.13
N VAL A 818 21.55 -21.65 -18.28
CA VAL A 818 22.95 -22.10 -18.38
C VAL A 818 23.78 -21.21 -19.30
N ASN A 819 23.19 -20.15 -19.84
CA ASN A 819 23.90 -19.16 -20.64
C ASN A 819 24.64 -18.15 -19.77
N GLU A 820 25.57 -17.41 -20.38
CA GLU A 820 26.19 -16.23 -19.78
C GLU A 820 25.52 -14.97 -20.35
N PRO A 821 24.63 -14.29 -19.60
CA PRO A 821 23.84 -13.16 -20.12
C PRO A 821 24.68 -12.01 -20.68
N THR A 822 25.92 -11.84 -20.20
CA THR A 822 26.85 -10.82 -20.66
C THR A 822 27.46 -11.13 -22.03
N LEU A 823 27.45 -12.39 -22.47
CA LEU A 823 27.98 -12.80 -23.77
C LEU A 823 26.92 -12.80 -24.86
N ASP A 824 25.68 -13.19 -24.53
CA ASP A 824 24.60 -13.35 -25.51
C ASP A 824 23.46 -12.32 -25.40
N ASN A 825 23.50 -11.44 -24.40
CA ASN A 825 22.44 -10.46 -24.09
C ASN A 825 21.05 -11.09 -23.84
N CYS A 826 21.00 -12.38 -23.45
CA CYS A 826 19.78 -13.07 -23.07
C CYS A 826 19.69 -13.24 -21.55
N PHE A 827 18.64 -12.71 -20.95
CA PHE A 827 18.35 -12.81 -19.52
C PHE A 827 17.15 -13.73 -19.34
N ILE A 828 17.39 -14.96 -18.89
CA ILE A 828 16.36 -16.00 -18.81
C ILE A 828 16.00 -16.24 -17.36
N SER A 829 14.71 -16.14 -17.02
CA SER A 829 14.24 -16.38 -15.66
C SER A 829 14.26 -17.87 -15.30
N THR A 830 14.29 -18.17 -13.99
CA THR A 830 14.13 -19.55 -13.52
C THR A 830 12.65 -19.96 -13.49
N SER A 831 12.34 -21.25 -13.62
CA SER A 831 10.96 -21.72 -13.39
C SER A 831 10.53 -21.56 -11.92
N TYR A 832 9.23 -21.35 -11.68
CA TYR A 832 8.70 -21.23 -10.32
C TYR A 832 8.89 -22.50 -9.50
N ASP A 833 9.39 -22.33 -8.28
CA ASP A 833 9.59 -23.39 -7.30
C ASP A 833 8.28 -23.78 -6.58
N PRO A 834 8.24 -24.91 -5.83
CA PRO A 834 7.01 -25.39 -5.19
C PRO A 834 6.61 -24.62 -3.93
N THR A 835 7.40 -23.61 -3.51
CA THR A 835 7.10 -22.83 -2.32
C THR A 835 5.81 -22.04 -2.50
N THR A 836 5.10 -21.76 -1.41
CA THR A 836 3.85 -21.00 -1.45
C THR A 836 4.05 -19.53 -1.12
N HIS A 837 5.25 -18.98 -1.33
CA HIS A 837 5.55 -17.56 -1.15
C HIS A 837 6.51 -17.02 -2.22
N PHE A 838 6.60 -15.69 -2.34
CA PHE A 838 7.31 -15.04 -3.46
C PHE A 838 8.79 -14.70 -3.25
N GLU A 839 9.38 -14.92 -2.08
CA GLU A 839 10.76 -14.46 -1.80
C GLU A 839 11.80 -14.96 -2.82
N SER A 840 11.79 -16.24 -3.22
CA SER A 840 12.72 -16.72 -4.27
C SER A 840 12.41 -16.13 -5.66
N THR A 841 11.13 -15.86 -5.93
CA THR A 841 10.67 -15.33 -7.22
C THR A 841 11.12 -13.89 -7.42
N VAL A 842 11.01 -13.05 -6.39
CA VAL A 842 11.41 -11.64 -6.50
C VAL A 842 12.94 -11.47 -6.48
N MET A 843 13.68 -12.34 -5.78
CA MET A 843 15.15 -12.30 -5.83
C MET A 843 15.68 -12.55 -7.24
N ASP A 844 15.12 -13.53 -7.96
CA ASP A 844 15.45 -13.80 -9.37
C ASP A 844 15.22 -12.56 -10.27
N VAL A 845 14.13 -11.83 -10.03
CA VAL A 845 13.83 -10.57 -10.74
C VAL A 845 14.86 -9.49 -10.43
N LEU A 846 15.22 -9.29 -9.16
CA LEU A 846 16.17 -8.26 -8.74
C LEU A 846 17.59 -8.55 -9.26
N GLU A 847 18.02 -9.81 -9.23
CA GLU A 847 19.31 -10.24 -9.79
C GLU A 847 19.37 -9.99 -11.30
N MET A 848 18.30 -10.31 -12.04
CA MET A 848 18.19 -9.99 -13.46
C MET A 848 18.19 -8.47 -13.71
N TYR A 849 17.41 -7.70 -12.94
CA TYR A 849 17.37 -6.25 -13.06
C TYR A 849 18.77 -5.63 -12.87
N THR A 850 19.52 -6.06 -11.85
CA THR A 850 20.88 -5.60 -11.62
C THR A 850 21.82 -6.04 -12.74
N SER A 851 21.68 -7.25 -13.26
CA SER A 851 22.49 -7.73 -14.39
C SER A 851 22.21 -6.96 -15.68
N ILE A 852 20.95 -6.54 -15.92
CA ILE A 852 20.55 -5.78 -17.11
C ILE A 852 20.99 -4.32 -17.02
N THR A 853 20.81 -3.68 -15.86
CA THR A 853 21.01 -2.23 -15.71
C THR A 853 22.38 -1.85 -15.15
N GLY A 854 23.07 -2.79 -14.49
CA GLY A 854 24.27 -2.53 -13.70
C GLY A 854 24.02 -1.79 -12.38
N LYS A 855 22.75 -1.61 -11.98
CA LYS A 855 22.33 -0.88 -10.79
C LYS A 855 21.65 -1.81 -9.79
N THR A 856 21.88 -1.58 -8.49
CA THR A 856 21.08 -2.22 -7.44
C THR A 856 19.84 -1.38 -7.17
N LEU A 857 18.67 -2.02 -7.15
CA LEU A 857 17.41 -1.33 -6.86
C LEU A 857 17.37 -0.93 -5.38
N ASP A 858 17.20 0.36 -5.11
CA ASP A 858 17.07 0.87 -3.75
C ASP A 858 15.63 0.73 -3.26
N LEU A 859 15.40 -0.25 -2.39
CA LEU A 859 14.11 -0.56 -1.78
C LEU A 859 13.97 0.03 -0.36
N SER A 860 14.74 1.08 -0.04
CA SER A 860 14.60 1.87 1.20
C SER A 860 13.33 2.74 1.19
N VAL A 861 12.20 2.14 0.89
CA VAL A 861 10.89 2.79 0.97
C VAL A 861 10.39 2.73 2.41
N ASP A 862 9.85 3.84 2.91
CA ASP A 862 9.16 3.88 4.20
C ASP A 862 7.87 3.05 4.12
N LEU A 863 7.85 1.91 4.81
CA LEU A 863 6.72 0.98 4.82
C LEU A 863 5.54 1.49 5.65
N SER A 864 5.69 2.59 6.40
CA SER A 864 4.60 3.20 7.19
C SER A 864 3.41 3.64 6.33
N ALA A 865 3.66 3.97 5.05
CA ALA A 865 2.63 4.34 4.09
C ALA A 865 1.71 3.19 3.67
N ALA A 866 2.14 1.93 3.85
CA ALA A 866 1.42 0.75 3.37
C ALA A 866 0.81 -0.10 4.50
N SER A 867 0.85 0.39 5.74
CA SER A 867 0.25 -0.24 6.93
C SER A 867 -1.14 0.31 7.32
N ALA A 868 -1.71 1.24 6.55
CA ALA A 868 -2.99 1.89 6.86
C ALA A 868 -4.20 1.28 6.11
N ALA A 869 -4.13 0.01 5.73
CA ALA A 869 -5.25 -0.71 5.11
C ALA A 869 -5.81 -1.74 6.11
N GLU A 870 -6.44 -1.29 7.19
CA GLU A 870 -7.29 -2.13 8.04
C GLU A 870 -8.14 -1.26 8.98
N GLU A 871 -9.39 -1.02 8.58
CA GLU A 871 -10.59 -1.08 9.43
C GLU A 871 -11.82 -0.97 8.51
N TYR A 872 -12.34 -2.14 8.09
CA TYR A 872 -13.66 -2.33 7.48
C TYR A 872 -14.56 -3.10 8.44
#